data_AF-A0A7V3RXZ5-F1
#
_entry.id   AF-A0A7V3RXZ5-F1
#
_cell.length_a   1.000
_cell.length_b   1.000
_cell.length_c   1.000
_cell.angle_alpha   90.00
_cell.angle_beta   90.00
_cell.angle_gamma   90.00
#
_symmetry.space_group_name_H-M   'P 1'
#
loop_
_entity.id
_entity.type
_entity.pdbx_description
1 polymer ?
#
loop_
_entity_poly.entity_id
_entity_poly.type
_entity_poly.pdbx_seq_one_letter_code
_entity_poly.pdbx_strand_id
1 'polypeptide(L)'
;MQDRKIGQLLLSEGLLAESELNEALSRQKENPQKRLGEILLDMHKLDEITLLRVLARQQRTQYLTTKKLSELSIPDAILKLVPQNICEKFELFPVQYKKGEKTLIIATSDPQNIEAIDEVRFVSGIASIKALIALSSAIRSAIKKWYKGERNAFDTGLELEVEGGMDMYPGQEKLEIEPSRAEKKPAPEQTESKPEKEEFVDFRSMIIEEDKEPDREEEKEERGDEELILGAKPTPKKEPTLIIEEISDAEKTPPAKLQLEPLEEPAPAKPKPEELKRAFEQRYRRRMVLVERQEQIRKFITKLFASEGYQVRGFSDLKEAYLELEAGEFDTLVIKERYLDEPGAEFEDHFKKRFPKVELCIIKDYGSAVVGETRTYSRLTSSFLETLDVILGLLEMEGHGPQGHSHNLAKYARLIANKLELGPKEVDAITLAAYVHDLGKKGMKHYSVMSIDATADTAELLEHLEIPLKLLGGAKFPFDIENILKHQYERYDGRGIPDGLKADTIPAGARILALVEAYEVMTNRGISDKPLEPGEALEQLNRQAGKIFDPKMVQIFMTVVRDDIYLKQVEAAQDKILIADTEIDLTTLLELRFIKEGFGVMLARTGAEALQKAKAEKPSLIITEVDLPVKSGQEFVSELIKDEETKHIPFVFLSRRDDPDVVTSALELGAEDYLTKPVKVDVFCAKIKKMLARLKAERKVTPSQPVGVSGSLSEMSLPDIIQILGAGRKTGKIILKNNGQTAEILMEDGRIVNAYIDELKGEDAFYKILWWNGGTFTVDPTVQITERLINMSNDSLMLEGYRRMDEEMAQKGGGGDQDISMDGGDFM
;
A
#
# COMPACT_ATOMS: atom_id res chain seq x y z
N MET A 1 -9.17 5.39 35.09
CA MET A 1 -9.98 4.32 35.72
C MET A 1 -9.78 3.07 34.88
N GLN A 2 -9.54 1.91 35.49
CA GLN A 2 -9.45 0.63 34.78
C GLN A 2 -10.78 0.32 34.07
N ASP A 3 -10.74 -0.43 32.97
CA ASP A 3 -11.91 -1.01 32.32
C ASP A 3 -12.57 -2.06 33.23
N ARG A 4 -13.43 -1.59 34.13
CA ARG A 4 -14.31 -2.44 34.93
C ARG A 4 -15.35 -3.05 34.00
N LYS A 5 -15.45 -4.38 34.01
CA LYS A 5 -16.53 -5.09 33.31
C LYS A 5 -17.88 -4.59 33.82
N ILE A 6 -18.87 -4.43 32.94
CA ILE A 6 -20.14 -3.75 33.28
C ILE A 6 -20.84 -4.35 34.51
N GLY A 7 -20.81 -5.68 34.70
CA GLY A 7 -21.34 -6.31 35.90
C GLY A 7 -20.69 -5.84 37.20
N GLN A 8 -19.36 -5.65 37.22
CA GLN A 8 -18.66 -5.09 38.38
C GLN A 8 -18.98 -3.62 38.59
N LEU A 9 -19.24 -2.87 37.51
CA LEU A 9 -19.64 -1.47 37.61
C LEU A 9 -21.03 -1.34 38.24
N LEU A 10 -22.01 -2.12 37.74
CA LEU A 10 -23.37 -2.21 38.27
C LEU A 10 -23.40 -2.63 39.75
N LEU A 11 -22.60 -3.63 40.15
CA LEU A 11 -22.40 -3.98 41.56
C LEU A 11 -21.85 -2.81 42.37
N SER A 12 -20.81 -2.13 41.87
CA SER A 12 -20.15 -1.04 42.61
C SER A 12 -20.99 0.23 42.73
N GLU A 13 -21.98 0.44 41.86
CA GLU A 13 -22.97 1.52 41.95
C GLU A 13 -24.24 1.10 42.71
N GLY A 14 -24.33 -0.16 43.20
CA GLY A 14 -25.50 -0.67 43.93
C GLY A 14 -26.75 -0.88 43.07
N LEU A 15 -26.58 -0.95 41.75
CA LEU A 15 -27.66 -1.07 40.76
C LEU A 15 -28.06 -2.53 40.45
N LEU A 16 -27.36 -3.50 41.04
CA LEU A 16 -27.57 -4.94 40.85
C LEU A 16 -27.03 -5.69 42.08
N ALA A 17 -27.65 -6.79 42.50
CA ALA A 17 -27.10 -7.65 43.55
C ALA A 17 -26.11 -8.69 43.01
N GLU A 18 -25.19 -9.17 43.86
CA GLU A 18 -24.19 -10.18 43.47
C GLU A 18 -24.81 -11.52 43.05
N SER A 19 -25.92 -11.93 43.69
CA SER A 19 -26.72 -13.08 43.29
C SER A 19 -27.30 -12.92 41.88
N GLU A 20 -27.81 -11.73 41.55
CA GLU A 20 -28.45 -11.43 40.27
C GLU A 20 -27.43 -11.36 39.13
N LEU A 21 -26.24 -10.81 39.39
CA LEU A 21 -25.13 -10.86 38.45
C LEU A 21 -24.67 -12.30 38.18
N ASN A 22 -24.55 -13.13 39.22
CA ASN A 22 -24.14 -14.53 39.07
C ASN A 22 -25.19 -15.36 38.30
N GLU A 23 -26.48 -15.08 38.50
CA GLU A 23 -27.55 -15.68 37.71
C GLU A 23 -27.49 -15.24 36.24
N ALA A 24 -27.33 -13.94 35.97
CA ALA A 24 -27.20 -13.42 34.60
C ALA A 24 -25.95 -13.95 33.88
N LEU A 25 -24.81 -14.07 34.57
CA LEU A 25 -23.59 -14.69 34.04
C LEU A 25 -23.77 -16.19 33.76
N SER A 26 -24.61 -16.88 34.52
CA SER A 26 -24.94 -18.29 34.28
C SER A 26 -25.79 -18.45 33.02
N ARG A 27 -26.85 -17.63 32.87
CA ARG A 27 -27.65 -17.56 31.64
C ARG A 27 -26.83 -17.11 30.42
N GLN A 28 -25.80 -16.29 30.60
CA GLN A 28 -24.88 -15.91 29.52
C GLN A 28 -24.01 -17.08 29.04
N LYS A 29 -23.64 -18.02 29.92
CA LYS A 29 -22.94 -19.25 29.50
C LYS A 29 -23.84 -20.16 28.65
N GLU A 30 -25.14 -20.18 28.96
CA GLU A 30 -26.15 -20.94 28.20
C GLU A 30 -26.49 -20.26 26.86
N ASN A 31 -26.44 -18.92 26.79
CA ASN A 31 -26.67 -18.16 25.57
C ASN A 31 -25.53 -17.15 25.30
N PRO A 32 -24.37 -17.61 24.79
CA PRO A 32 -23.18 -16.77 24.59
C PRO A 32 -23.34 -15.69 23.51
N GLN A 33 -24.43 -15.71 22.74
CA GLN A 33 -24.74 -14.69 21.73
C GLN A 33 -25.42 -13.43 22.33
N LYS A 34 -26.03 -13.53 23.53
CA LYS A 34 -26.62 -12.36 24.21
C LYS A 34 -25.58 -11.61 25.05
N ARG A 35 -25.61 -10.28 24.99
CA ARG A 35 -24.78 -9.44 25.86
C ARG A 35 -25.35 -9.47 27.28
N LEU A 36 -24.47 -9.43 28.29
CA LEU A 36 -24.85 -9.46 29.72
C LEU A 36 -25.90 -8.40 30.08
N GLY A 37 -25.84 -7.21 29.46
CA GLY A 37 -26.85 -6.17 29.63
C GLY A 37 -28.25 -6.58 29.12
N GLU A 38 -28.35 -7.21 27.94
CA GLU A 38 -29.62 -7.71 27.41
C GLU A 38 -30.24 -8.78 28.33
N ILE A 39 -29.41 -9.66 28.88
CA ILE A 39 -29.85 -10.71 29.82
C ILE A 39 -30.41 -10.09 31.12
N LEU A 40 -29.80 -9.00 31.60
CA LEU A 40 -30.30 -8.28 32.78
C LEU A 40 -31.63 -7.56 32.53
N LEU A 41 -31.88 -7.09 31.29
CA LEU A 41 -33.18 -6.57 30.86
C LEU A 41 -34.23 -7.69 30.78
N ASP A 42 -33.89 -8.82 30.13
CA ASP A 42 -34.76 -10.00 29.99
C ASP A 42 -35.18 -10.60 31.34
N MET A 43 -34.30 -10.50 32.36
CA MET A 43 -34.59 -10.94 33.73
C MET A 43 -35.35 -9.91 34.57
N HIS A 44 -35.67 -8.74 34.00
CA HIS A 44 -36.23 -7.58 34.71
C HIS A 44 -35.43 -7.17 35.96
N LYS A 45 -34.09 -7.35 35.92
CA LYS A 45 -33.16 -6.97 37.00
C LYS A 45 -32.53 -5.59 36.81
N LEU A 46 -32.65 -5.05 35.61
CA LEU A 46 -32.18 -3.73 35.24
C LEU A 46 -33.16 -3.13 34.23
N ASP A 47 -33.35 -1.82 34.25
CA ASP A 47 -34.12 -1.10 33.25
C ASP A 47 -33.23 -0.57 32.10
N GLU A 48 -33.83 -0.35 30.92
CA GLU A 48 -33.12 0.15 29.74
C GLU A 48 -32.38 1.46 30.00
N ILE A 49 -33.01 2.40 30.71
CA ILE A 49 -32.49 3.76 30.91
C ILE A 49 -31.26 3.71 31.84
N THR A 50 -31.32 2.93 32.91
CA THR A 50 -30.19 2.71 33.81
C THR A 50 -29.03 2.01 33.09
N LEU A 51 -29.30 0.97 32.29
CA LEU A 51 -28.25 0.28 31.52
C LEU A 51 -27.58 1.23 30.51
N LEU A 52 -28.37 1.97 29.73
CA LEU A 52 -27.86 2.91 28.73
C LEU A 52 -27.10 4.07 29.37
N ARG A 53 -27.58 4.61 30.51
CA ARG A 53 -26.89 5.65 31.29
C ARG A 53 -25.53 5.18 31.80
N VAL A 54 -25.46 3.94 32.31
CA VAL A 54 -24.21 3.32 32.78
C VAL A 54 -23.22 3.12 31.63
N LEU A 55 -23.66 2.55 30.51
CA LEU A 55 -22.85 2.37 29.30
C LEU A 55 -22.33 3.71 28.74
N ALA A 56 -23.21 4.71 28.65
CA ALA A 56 -22.88 6.05 28.17
C ALA A 56 -21.83 6.73 29.04
N ARG A 57 -21.95 6.60 30.36
CA ARG A 57 -20.96 7.10 31.33
C ARG A 57 -19.62 6.37 31.19
N GLN A 58 -19.63 5.05 31.07
CA GLN A 58 -18.42 4.24 30.89
C GLN A 58 -17.65 4.65 29.63
N GLN A 59 -18.34 4.78 28.49
CA GLN A 59 -17.72 5.12 27.21
C GLN A 59 -17.66 6.64 26.91
N ARG A 60 -18.03 7.50 27.87
CA ARG A 60 -18.02 8.97 27.76
C ARG A 60 -18.77 9.53 26.55
N THR A 61 -19.89 8.90 26.20
CA THR A 61 -20.77 9.34 25.10
C THR A 61 -22.21 9.56 25.59
N GLN A 62 -23.12 9.86 24.67
CA GLN A 62 -24.56 9.97 24.91
C GLN A 62 -25.26 8.68 24.47
N TYR A 63 -26.47 8.43 24.98
CA TYR A 63 -27.29 7.29 24.60
C TYR A 63 -28.57 7.70 23.88
N LEU A 64 -29.23 6.73 23.25
CA LEU A 64 -30.52 6.83 22.58
C LEU A 64 -31.39 5.64 22.97
N THR A 65 -32.57 5.89 23.53
CA THR A 65 -33.51 4.83 23.95
C THR A 65 -34.29 4.26 22.77
N THR A 66 -34.78 3.04 22.94
CA THR A 66 -35.59 2.30 21.96
C THR A 66 -36.81 3.12 21.52
N LYS A 67 -37.55 3.70 22.48
CA LYS A 67 -38.67 4.61 22.22
C LYS A 67 -38.25 5.81 21.37
N LYS A 68 -37.14 6.47 21.72
CA LYS A 68 -36.69 7.65 20.96
C LYS A 68 -36.27 7.28 19.53
N LEU A 69 -35.59 6.14 19.35
CA LEU A 69 -35.18 5.63 18.05
C LEU A 69 -36.38 5.21 17.18
N SER A 70 -37.48 4.72 17.78
CA SER A 70 -38.70 4.38 17.05
C SER A 70 -39.48 5.62 16.58
N GLU A 71 -39.48 6.70 17.36
CA GLU A 71 -40.15 8.00 17.10
C GLU A 71 -39.41 8.90 16.09
N LEU A 72 -38.11 8.70 15.86
CA LEU A 72 -37.33 9.52 14.93
C LEU A 72 -37.85 9.44 13.50
N SER A 73 -37.94 10.59 12.83
CA SER A 73 -38.15 10.68 11.38
C SER A 73 -36.81 10.89 10.68
N ILE A 74 -36.34 9.90 9.92
CA ILE A 74 -35.04 9.92 9.25
C ILE A 74 -35.24 10.23 7.76
N PRO A 75 -34.71 11.35 7.23
CA PRO A 75 -34.74 11.62 5.80
C PRO A 75 -33.95 10.58 4.98
N ASP A 76 -34.47 10.17 3.82
CA ASP A 76 -33.80 9.26 2.87
C ASP A 76 -32.36 9.66 2.54
N ALA A 77 -32.08 10.96 2.50
CA ALA A 77 -30.74 11.49 2.25
C ALA A 77 -29.72 11.09 3.32
N ILE A 78 -30.16 10.72 4.53
CA ILE A 78 -29.32 10.22 5.63
C ILE A 78 -29.17 8.69 5.52
N LEU A 79 -30.25 7.96 5.22
CA LEU A 79 -30.21 6.51 5.01
C LEU A 79 -29.28 6.13 3.84
N LYS A 80 -29.19 7.00 2.81
CA LYS A 80 -28.26 6.83 1.67
C LYS A 80 -26.79 7.07 2.01
N LEU A 81 -26.45 7.65 3.17
CA LEU A 81 -25.05 7.86 3.59
C LEU A 81 -24.40 6.59 4.14
N VAL A 82 -25.20 5.64 4.65
CA VAL A 82 -24.69 4.38 5.19
C VAL A 82 -25.53 3.23 4.62
N PRO A 83 -24.98 2.40 3.73
CA PRO A 83 -25.72 1.29 3.12
C PRO A 83 -26.22 0.25 4.15
N GLN A 84 -27.34 -0.41 3.84
CA GLN A 84 -27.97 -1.40 4.73
C GLN A 84 -26.99 -2.49 5.19
N ASN A 85 -26.17 -3.02 4.28
CA ASN A 85 -25.22 -4.10 4.58
C ASN A 85 -24.14 -3.66 5.60
N ILE A 86 -23.80 -2.36 5.66
CA ILE A 86 -22.88 -1.82 6.67
C ILE A 86 -23.60 -1.71 8.02
N CYS A 87 -24.84 -1.20 8.02
CA CYS A 87 -25.69 -1.16 9.20
C CYS A 87 -25.92 -2.56 9.81
N GLU A 88 -26.12 -3.59 8.97
CA GLU A 88 -26.29 -4.98 9.39
C GLU A 88 -24.98 -5.64 9.83
N LYS A 89 -23.86 -5.46 9.09
CA LYS A 89 -22.55 -6.02 9.45
C LYS A 89 -22.07 -5.54 10.82
N PHE A 90 -22.22 -4.25 11.10
CA PHE A 90 -21.66 -3.61 12.29
C PHE A 90 -22.68 -3.27 13.39
N GLU A 91 -23.94 -3.69 13.21
CA GLU A 91 -25.04 -3.40 14.13
C GLU A 91 -25.09 -1.91 14.53
N LEU A 92 -25.27 -1.06 13.51
CA LEU A 92 -25.36 0.39 13.66
C LEU A 92 -26.46 1.00 12.79
N PHE A 93 -26.87 2.22 13.08
CA PHE A 93 -27.93 2.92 12.35
C PHE A 93 -27.66 4.43 12.25
N PRO A 94 -27.76 5.06 11.06
CA PRO A 94 -27.55 6.49 10.91
C PRO A 94 -28.75 7.30 11.42
N VAL A 95 -28.49 8.20 12.37
CA VAL A 95 -29.52 8.95 13.12
C VAL A 95 -29.72 10.37 12.57
N GLN A 96 -28.64 11.12 12.37
CA GLN A 96 -28.73 12.52 11.96
C GLN A 96 -27.45 13.02 11.31
N TYR A 97 -27.54 13.80 10.22
CA TYR A 97 -26.40 14.51 9.66
C TYR A 97 -26.48 16.01 9.96
N LYS A 98 -25.54 16.51 10.76
CA LYS A 98 -25.41 17.94 11.06
C LYS A 98 -24.54 18.62 10.01
N LYS A 99 -25.18 19.19 8.98
CA LYS A 99 -24.49 19.86 7.85
C LYS A 99 -23.48 20.94 8.28
N GLY A 100 -23.80 21.78 9.28
CA GLY A 100 -22.92 22.84 9.76
C GLY A 100 -21.67 22.34 10.51
N GLU A 101 -21.81 21.27 11.29
CA GLU A 101 -20.71 20.61 12.01
C GLU A 101 -20.01 19.54 11.16
N LYS A 102 -20.43 19.33 9.90
CA LYS A 102 -20.04 18.21 9.00
C LYS A 102 -19.95 16.87 9.73
N THR A 103 -20.90 16.62 10.64
CA THR A 103 -20.85 15.48 11.57
C THR A 103 -22.06 14.57 11.36
N LEU A 104 -21.81 13.28 11.13
CA LEU A 104 -22.83 12.23 11.08
C LEU A 104 -22.97 11.59 12.47
N ILE A 105 -24.18 11.54 12.98
CA ILE A 105 -24.54 10.89 14.24
C ILE A 105 -25.10 9.50 13.91
N ILE A 106 -24.54 8.47 14.53
CA ILE A 106 -24.99 7.07 14.41
C ILE A 106 -25.39 6.54 15.78
N ALA A 107 -26.33 5.59 15.82
CA ALA A 107 -26.60 4.74 16.98
C ALA A 107 -25.87 3.40 16.80
N THR A 108 -25.24 2.89 17.85
CA THR A 108 -24.52 1.60 17.85
C THR A 108 -24.53 0.98 19.24
N SER A 109 -24.43 -0.35 19.32
CA SER A 109 -24.24 -1.07 20.58
C SER A 109 -22.78 -1.06 21.05
N ASP A 110 -21.84 -0.59 20.22
CA ASP A 110 -20.42 -0.47 20.54
C ASP A 110 -19.73 0.75 19.89
N PRO A 111 -19.78 1.93 20.53
CA PRO A 111 -19.06 3.14 20.09
C PRO A 111 -17.53 3.04 20.04
N GLN A 112 -16.94 1.97 20.58
CA GLN A 112 -15.48 1.76 20.53
C GLN A 112 -15.05 0.87 19.35
N ASN A 113 -16.00 0.36 18.56
CA ASN A 113 -15.69 -0.38 17.34
C ASN A 113 -15.12 0.56 16.25
N ILE A 114 -13.79 0.61 16.17
CA ILE A 114 -13.06 1.45 15.21
C ILE A 114 -13.34 1.01 13.77
N GLU A 115 -13.38 -0.30 13.48
CA GLU A 115 -13.70 -0.82 12.14
C GLU A 115 -15.08 -0.33 11.66
N ALA A 116 -16.08 -0.39 12.53
CA ALA A 116 -17.43 0.11 12.24
C ALA A 116 -17.44 1.62 11.95
N ILE A 117 -16.70 2.41 12.73
CA ILE A 117 -16.65 3.87 12.57
C ILE A 117 -15.89 4.26 11.30
N ASP A 118 -14.78 3.61 10.99
CA ASP A 118 -13.97 3.89 9.80
C ASP A 118 -14.66 3.41 8.51
N GLU A 119 -15.36 2.27 8.54
CA GLU A 119 -16.23 1.89 7.42
C GLU A 119 -17.35 2.92 7.20
N VAL A 120 -18.01 3.39 8.27
CA VAL A 120 -19.02 4.45 8.17
C VAL A 120 -18.42 5.76 7.63
N ARG A 121 -17.20 6.16 8.05
CA ARG A 121 -16.49 7.31 7.46
C ARG A 121 -16.24 7.11 5.97
N PHE A 122 -15.80 5.91 5.58
CA PHE A 122 -15.47 5.55 4.21
C PHE A 122 -16.70 5.61 3.29
N VAL A 123 -17.79 4.91 3.64
CA VAL A 123 -19.00 4.85 2.79
C VAL A 123 -19.80 6.15 2.77
N SER A 124 -19.78 6.93 3.86
CA SER A 124 -20.50 8.20 3.92
C SER A 124 -19.71 9.41 3.39
N GLY A 125 -18.38 9.28 3.27
CA GLY A 125 -17.48 10.39 2.97
C GLY A 125 -17.36 11.45 4.07
N ILE A 126 -17.89 11.19 5.27
CA ILE A 126 -17.97 12.15 6.38
C ILE A 126 -16.91 11.83 7.43
N ALA A 127 -15.90 12.68 7.56
CA ALA A 127 -14.78 12.46 8.48
C ALA A 127 -15.18 12.47 9.97
N SER A 128 -16.18 13.28 10.36
CA SER A 128 -16.65 13.39 11.74
C SER A 128 -17.85 12.49 11.98
N ILE A 129 -17.64 11.39 12.70
CA ILE A 129 -18.70 10.48 13.14
C ILE A 129 -18.85 10.61 14.65
N LYS A 130 -20.09 10.74 15.13
CA LYS A 130 -20.43 10.71 16.55
C LYS A 130 -21.33 9.52 16.85
N ALA A 131 -20.81 8.55 17.59
CA ALA A 131 -21.55 7.36 18.01
C ALA A 131 -22.35 7.61 19.31
N LEU A 132 -23.63 7.29 19.28
CA LEU A 132 -24.53 7.21 20.43
C LEU A 132 -24.75 5.74 20.81
N ILE A 133 -24.84 5.44 22.10
CA ILE A 133 -25.16 4.07 22.57
C ILE A 133 -26.66 3.82 22.44
N ALA A 134 -27.03 2.71 21.79
CA ALA A 134 -28.39 2.18 21.78
C ALA A 134 -28.37 0.66 21.99
N LEU A 135 -29.51 0.07 22.35
CA LEU A 135 -29.63 -1.38 22.47
C LEU A 135 -29.51 -2.05 21.09
N SER A 136 -28.81 -3.18 21.05
CA SER A 136 -28.68 -4.06 19.88
C SER A 136 -30.04 -4.43 19.27
N SER A 137 -31.03 -4.76 20.10
CA SER A 137 -32.43 -4.99 19.68
C SER A 137 -33.03 -3.78 18.96
N ALA A 138 -32.91 -2.58 19.54
CA ALA A 138 -33.45 -1.35 18.98
C ALA A 138 -32.80 -0.97 17.64
N ILE A 139 -31.48 -1.20 17.49
CA ILE A 139 -30.75 -0.95 16.25
C ILE A 139 -31.22 -1.90 15.15
N ARG A 140 -31.33 -3.21 15.44
CA ARG A 140 -31.87 -4.21 14.49
C ARG A 140 -33.30 -3.86 14.07
N SER A 141 -34.14 -3.38 15.00
CA SER A 141 -35.49 -2.86 14.69
C SER A 141 -35.47 -1.60 13.83
N ALA A 142 -34.54 -0.67 14.06
CA ALA A 142 -34.39 0.53 13.23
C ALA A 142 -34.00 0.19 11.79
N ILE A 143 -33.06 -0.74 11.60
CA ILE A 143 -32.63 -1.20 10.26
C ILE A 143 -33.82 -1.82 9.51
N LYS A 144 -34.57 -2.71 10.16
CA LYS A 144 -35.79 -3.31 9.61
C LYS A 144 -36.84 -2.26 9.21
N LYS A 145 -37.13 -1.29 10.09
CA LYS A 145 -38.11 -0.23 9.84
C LYS A 145 -37.74 0.62 8.62
N TRP A 146 -36.48 1.06 8.54
CA TRP A 146 -36.07 2.10 7.58
C TRP A 146 -35.43 1.58 6.29
N TYR A 147 -34.77 0.42 6.29
CA TYR A 147 -34.22 -0.19 5.06
C TYR A 147 -35.13 -1.29 4.48
N LYS A 148 -35.84 -2.06 5.33
CA LYS A 148 -36.73 -3.15 4.88
C LYS A 148 -38.21 -2.78 4.83
N GLY A 149 -38.58 -1.59 5.31
CA GLY A 149 -39.96 -1.11 5.31
C GLY A 149 -40.88 -1.79 6.34
N GLU A 150 -40.33 -2.55 7.29
CA GLU A 150 -41.09 -3.25 8.35
C GLU A 150 -41.66 -2.22 9.35
N ARG A 151 -42.86 -1.68 9.07
CA ARG A 151 -43.48 -0.59 9.86
C ARG A 151 -43.61 -0.92 11.36
N ASN A 152 -43.83 -2.19 11.69
CA ASN A 152 -44.05 -2.70 13.03
C ASN A 152 -42.77 -3.30 13.66
N ALA A 153 -41.58 -3.02 13.14
CA ALA A 153 -40.33 -3.64 13.60
C ALA A 153 -39.96 -3.36 15.08
N PHE A 154 -40.64 -2.42 15.74
CA PHE A 154 -40.48 -2.11 17.16
C PHE A 154 -41.59 -2.69 18.04
N ASP A 155 -42.66 -3.26 17.47
CA ASP A 155 -43.84 -3.75 18.22
C ASP A 155 -43.62 -5.14 18.85
N THR A 156 -42.39 -5.68 18.80
CA THR A 156 -42.03 -6.95 19.43
C THR A 156 -41.83 -6.81 20.94
N GLY A 157 -42.93 -6.54 21.64
CA GLY A 157 -43.15 -6.91 23.05
C GLY A 157 -42.25 -6.27 24.11
N LEU A 158 -42.52 -5.02 24.47
CA LEU A 158 -42.23 -4.47 25.82
C LEU A 158 -43.09 -3.22 26.04
N GLU A 159 -44.26 -3.39 26.67
CA GLU A 159 -45.06 -2.27 27.17
C GLU A 159 -44.37 -1.69 28.41
N LEU A 160 -43.95 -0.42 28.33
CA LEU A 160 -43.46 0.36 29.46
C LEU A 160 -44.20 1.71 29.50
N GLU A 161 -45.07 1.85 30.49
CA GLU A 161 -45.83 3.07 30.77
C GLU A 161 -44.95 4.15 31.43
N VAL A 162 -45.08 5.40 30.94
CA VAL A 162 -45.06 6.69 31.70
C VAL A 162 -43.76 7.00 32.52
N GLU A 163 -43.10 8.17 32.51
CA GLU A 163 -43.49 9.57 32.35
C GLU A 163 -42.26 10.44 31.98
N GLY A 164 -42.46 11.70 31.55
CA GLY A 164 -41.49 12.78 31.80
C GLY A 164 -40.48 13.19 30.70
N GLY A 165 -40.38 14.51 30.51
CA GLY A 165 -39.13 15.28 30.42
C GLY A 165 -38.05 14.92 29.38
N MET A 166 -37.83 15.80 28.41
CA MET A 166 -36.67 15.76 27.52
C MET A 166 -35.42 16.37 28.20
N ASP A 167 -34.78 15.62 29.11
CA ASP A 167 -33.55 16.07 29.79
C ASP A 167 -32.27 15.49 29.14
N MET A 168 -31.55 16.36 28.42
CA MET A 168 -30.16 16.12 28.05
C MET A 168 -29.25 16.61 29.18
N TYR A 169 -28.66 15.69 29.95
CA TYR A 169 -27.68 16.06 31.00
C TYR A 169 -26.25 16.24 30.44
N PRO A 170 -25.62 17.42 30.60
CA PRO A 170 -24.21 17.63 30.29
C PRO A 170 -23.31 17.47 31.53
N GLY A 171 -22.16 16.82 31.36
CA GLY A 171 -21.04 16.95 32.29
C GLY A 171 -20.34 18.30 32.07
N GLN A 172 -20.24 19.12 33.11
CA GLN A 172 -19.79 20.51 33.03
C GLN A 172 -18.27 20.65 32.89
N GLU A 173 -17.84 21.65 32.10
CA GLU A 173 -16.87 22.66 32.56
C GLU A 173 -17.29 24.02 31.97
N LYS A 174 -17.19 25.09 32.76
CA LYS A 174 -17.72 26.43 32.42
C LYS A 174 -16.68 27.28 31.70
N LEU A 175 -17.13 28.08 30.74
CA LEU A 175 -16.54 29.37 30.37
C LEU A 175 -17.66 30.35 30.02
N GLU A 176 -17.74 31.46 30.74
CA GLU A 176 -18.81 32.47 30.62
C GLU A 176 -18.42 33.55 29.60
N ILE A 177 -19.34 33.88 28.68
CA ILE A 177 -19.28 35.10 27.85
C ILE A 177 -20.72 35.65 27.73
N GLU A 178 -20.90 36.95 28.01
CA GLU A 178 -22.19 37.65 27.97
C GLU A 178 -22.72 37.90 26.54
N PRO A 179 -24.04 38.12 26.37
CA PRO A 179 -24.67 38.13 25.04
C PRO A 179 -24.70 39.51 24.35
N SER A 180 -24.22 39.60 23.11
CA SER A 180 -24.43 40.77 22.25
C SER A 180 -25.65 40.62 21.31
N ARG A 181 -26.75 41.21 21.78
CA ARG A 181 -27.84 41.89 21.05
C ARG A 181 -27.88 41.71 19.51
N ALA A 182 -28.87 40.96 19.00
CA ALA A 182 -29.21 40.92 17.59
C ALA A 182 -30.13 42.09 17.20
N GLU A 183 -29.77 42.84 16.15
CA GLU A 183 -30.68 43.79 15.48
C GLU A 183 -31.32 43.16 14.23
N LYS A 184 -32.64 43.33 14.09
CA LYS A 184 -33.41 42.94 12.91
C LYS A 184 -33.30 44.00 11.82
N LYS A 185 -33.34 43.60 10.54
CA LYS A 185 -34.04 44.30 9.42
C LYS A 185 -34.24 43.32 8.23
N PRO A 186 -35.09 43.63 7.23
CA PRO A 186 -35.98 42.61 6.64
C PRO A 186 -35.65 42.26 5.18
N ALA A 187 -36.40 41.30 4.64
CA ALA A 187 -36.33 40.83 3.26
C ALA A 187 -36.85 41.87 2.23
N PRO A 188 -36.40 41.79 0.96
CA PRO A 188 -37.11 42.32 -0.20
C PRO A 188 -37.95 41.24 -0.90
N GLU A 189 -38.85 41.70 -1.78
CA GLU A 189 -40.01 40.96 -2.26
C GLU A 189 -39.82 40.11 -3.54
N GLN A 190 -40.86 39.30 -3.74
CA GLN A 190 -41.21 38.45 -4.88
C GLN A 190 -41.05 39.09 -6.27
N THR A 191 -40.84 38.23 -7.26
CA THR A 191 -41.51 38.34 -8.56
C THR A 191 -42.19 37.00 -8.90
N GLU A 192 -43.48 37.06 -9.23
CA GLU A 192 -44.30 35.90 -9.60
C GLU A 192 -44.14 35.55 -11.09
N SER A 193 -44.31 34.26 -11.43
CA SER A 193 -45.08 33.86 -12.63
C SER A 193 -45.85 32.56 -12.35
N LYS A 194 -47.05 32.45 -12.92
CA LYS A 194 -48.12 31.51 -12.50
C LYS A 194 -48.16 30.19 -13.30
N PRO A 195 -48.86 29.15 -12.79
CA PRO A 195 -49.01 27.85 -13.43
C PRO A 195 -50.34 27.68 -14.18
N GLU A 196 -50.41 26.62 -15.00
CA GLU A 196 -51.62 25.94 -15.51
C GLU A 196 -51.49 24.46 -15.06
N LYS A 197 -52.43 23.84 -14.32
CA LYS A 197 -53.79 23.37 -14.71
C LYS A 197 -53.74 22.33 -15.84
N GLU A 198 -54.44 21.19 -15.83
CA GLU A 198 -55.33 20.50 -14.85
C GLU A 198 -55.36 19.00 -15.25
N GLU A 199 -56.01 18.02 -14.60
CA GLU A 199 -57.08 17.98 -13.60
C GLU A 199 -56.89 16.76 -12.65
N PHE A 200 -57.96 16.24 -12.02
CA PHE A 200 -58.02 14.99 -11.24
C PHE A 200 -59.41 14.37 -11.50
N VAL A 201 -59.52 13.07 -11.79
CA VAL A 201 -60.82 12.37 -11.86
C VAL A 201 -60.74 11.01 -11.15
N ASP A 202 -61.53 10.88 -10.09
CA ASP A 202 -61.88 9.64 -9.39
C ASP A 202 -63.16 9.06 -10.01
N PHE A 203 -63.28 7.73 -10.13
CA PHE A 203 -64.57 7.05 -9.98
C PHE A 203 -64.40 5.55 -9.66
N ARG A 204 -65.26 5.07 -8.74
CA ARG A 204 -65.35 3.68 -8.27
C ARG A 204 -66.27 2.78 -9.12
N SER A 205 -66.03 1.47 -8.96
CA SER A 205 -67.01 0.36 -8.84
C SER A 205 -67.85 -0.14 -10.02
N MET A 206 -67.75 -1.47 -10.25
CA MET A 206 -68.77 -2.51 -10.54
C MET A 206 -67.98 -3.85 -10.59
N ILE A 207 -68.13 -4.86 -9.73
CA ILE A 207 -69.26 -5.77 -9.40
C ILE A 207 -69.82 -6.50 -10.62
N ILE A 208 -69.44 -7.78 -10.81
CA ILE A 208 -70.22 -9.06 -10.99
C ILE A 208 -69.17 -10.17 -10.62
N GLU A 209 -69.35 -11.18 -9.74
CA GLU A 209 -70.20 -12.40 -9.81
C GLU A 209 -70.06 -13.14 -11.18
N GLU A 210 -69.97 -14.46 -11.33
CA GLU A 210 -69.99 -15.62 -10.41
C GLU A 210 -69.39 -16.86 -11.14
N ASP A 211 -69.18 -17.96 -10.40
CA ASP A 211 -69.33 -19.38 -10.85
C ASP A 211 -68.26 -20.21 -11.63
N LYS A 212 -68.09 -21.45 -11.10
CA LYS A 212 -67.79 -22.77 -11.75
C LYS A 212 -66.36 -23.26 -12.04
N GLU A 213 -65.89 -24.16 -11.16
CA GLU A 213 -65.22 -25.42 -11.56
C GLU A 213 -66.26 -26.38 -12.22
N PRO A 214 -65.86 -27.37 -13.05
CA PRO A 214 -65.41 -28.66 -12.50
C PRO A 214 -64.25 -29.38 -13.24
N ASP A 215 -63.46 -30.11 -12.45
CA ASP A 215 -62.87 -31.46 -12.62
C ASP A 215 -62.52 -32.06 -14.03
N ARG A 216 -61.28 -32.61 -14.06
CA ARG A 216 -60.86 -33.94 -14.59
C ARG A 216 -60.96 -34.21 -16.11
N GLU A 217 -60.31 -35.20 -16.70
CA GLU A 217 -59.58 -36.41 -16.24
C GLU A 217 -58.34 -36.59 -17.19
N GLU A 218 -57.28 -37.36 -16.97
CA GLU A 218 -57.15 -38.81 -16.66
C GLU A 218 -55.77 -39.06 -15.98
N GLU A 219 -55.70 -39.84 -14.89
CA GLU A 219 -55.16 -41.23 -14.80
C GLU A 219 -53.62 -41.37 -14.99
N LYS A 220 -52.82 -42.17 -14.25
CA LYS A 220 -52.94 -43.21 -13.18
C LYS A 220 -51.51 -43.46 -12.64
N GLU A 221 -51.16 -44.17 -11.55
CA GLU A 221 -51.77 -44.93 -10.42
C GLU A 221 -50.68 -44.87 -9.28
N GLU A 222 -50.89 -44.87 -7.96
CA GLU A 222 -51.53 -45.83 -7.02
C GLU A 222 -50.97 -47.27 -7.12
N ARG A 223 -50.57 -48.00 -6.06
CA ARG A 223 -50.69 -47.98 -4.57
C ARG A 223 -49.40 -48.54 -3.91
N GLY A 224 -49.09 -48.39 -2.61
CA GLY A 224 -49.77 -48.96 -1.41
C GLY A 224 -49.30 -50.42 -1.16
N ASP A 225 -49.19 -50.99 0.04
CA ASP A 225 -49.49 -50.52 1.41
C ASP A 225 -48.62 -51.30 2.45
N GLU A 226 -48.87 -51.04 3.73
CA GLU A 226 -48.16 -51.52 4.93
C GLU A 226 -48.36 -53.02 5.26
N GLU A 227 -47.42 -53.62 6.00
CA GLU A 227 -47.78 -54.58 7.07
C GLU A 227 -46.73 -54.63 8.20
N LEU A 228 -47.21 -54.82 9.45
CA LEU A 228 -46.41 -54.85 10.69
C LEU A 228 -45.66 -56.18 10.84
N ILE A 229 -44.61 -56.26 11.71
CA ILE A 229 -44.56 -57.10 12.95
C ILE A 229 -43.43 -56.58 13.88
N LEU A 230 -43.63 -56.75 15.19
CA LEU A 230 -42.83 -56.28 16.32
C LEU A 230 -41.34 -56.72 16.34
N GLY A 231 -40.49 -55.87 16.95
CA GLY A 231 -39.71 -56.34 18.12
C GLY A 231 -38.20 -56.04 18.20
N ALA A 232 -37.82 -54.89 18.74
CA ALA A 232 -36.60 -54.73 19.57
C ALA A 232 -36.68 -53.44 20.42
N LYS A 233 -36.15 -53.46 21.65
CA LYS A 233 -36.17 -52.30 22.56
C LYS A 233 -35.13 -51.23 22.18
N PRO A 234 -35.37 -49.93 22.44
CA PRO A 234 -34.46 -48.86 22.03
C PRO A 234 -33.33 -48.64 23.04
N THR A 235 -32.14 -48.32 22.54
CA THR A 235 -31.10 -47.60 23.30
C THR A 235 -30.40 -46.58 22.38
N PRO A 236 -30.24 -45.31 22.78
CA PRO A 236 -29.78 -44.24 21.91
C PRO A 236 -28.25 -44.12 21.85
N LYS A 237 -27.74 -43.58 20.73
CA LYS A 237 -26.44 -42.89 20.72
C LYS A 237 -26.69 -41.39 20.69
N LYS A 238 -26.32 -40.70 21.77
CA LYS A 238 -26.24 -39.24 21.84
C LYS A 238 -24.79 -38.80 22.05
N GLU A 239 -24.53 -37.60 21.52
CA GLU A 239 -23.46 -36.63 21.79
C GLU A 239 -22.44 -36.94 22.91
N PRO A 240 -21.13 -36.83 22.64
CA PRO A 240 -20.13 -36.72 23.70
C PRO A 240 -20.06 -35.28 24.22
N THR A 241 -20.32 -35.09 25.51
CA THR A 241 -19.92 -33.89 26.26
C THR A 241 -18.98 -34.32 27.39
N LEU A 242 -17.97 -33.50 27.68
CA LEU A 242 -16.98 -33.73 28.73
C LEU A 242 -17.64 -33.76 30.12
N ILE A 243 -17.19 -34.69 30.97
CA ILE A 243 -17.40 -34.66 32.42
C ILE A 243 -16.05 -34.85 33.11
N ILE A 244 -15.81 -34.05 34.14
CA ILE A 244 -14.67 -34.13 35.06
C ILE A 244 -15.14 -34.88 36.30
N GLU A 245 -14.34 -35.80 36.84
CA GLU A 245 -14.51 -36.30 38.20
C GLU A 245 -13.19 -36.17 38.97
N GLU A 246 -13.26 -35.54 40.15
CA GLU A 246 -12.25 -35.63 41.20
C GLU A 246 -12.57 -36.86 42.08
N ILE A 247 -11.54 -37.51 42.63
CA ILE A 247 -11.72 -38.47 43.74
C ILE A 247 -10.79 -38.07 44.89
N SER A 248 -11.39 -37.98 46.08
CA SER A 248 -10.78 -37.58 47.34
C SER A 248 -10.24 -38.76 48.16
N ASP A 249 -9.27 -38.46 49.03
CA ASP A 249 -8.93 -39.12 50.30
C ASP A 249 -8.53 -40.62 50.34
N ALA A 250 -7.28 -40.90 50.75
CA ALA A 250 -7.02 -41.40 52.12
C ALA A 250 -5.53 -41.76 52.42
N GLU A 251 -5.00 -41.15 53.48
CA GLU A 251 -4.10 -41.71 54.53
C GLU A 251 -2.64 -42.19 54.29
N LYS A 252 -1.71 -41.36 54.78
CA LYS A 252 -0.71 -41.64 55.85
C LYS A 252 0.52 -42.57 55.61
N THR A 253 1.65 -41.91 55.31
CA THR A 253 3.02 -42.06 55.94
C THR A 253 3.77 -43.42 55.87
N PRO A 254 5.09 -43.44 56.20
CA PRO A 254 6.27 -42.74 55.65
C PRO A 254 7.16 -43.82 54.91
N PRO A 255 8.48 -43.69 54.58
CA PRO A 255 9.49 -42.70 54.99
C PRO A 255 10.53 -42.31 53.90
N ALA A 256 11.71 -41.86 54.37
CA ALA A 256 13.01 -41.82 53.71
C ALA A 256 13.33 -40.69 52.73
N LYS A 257 14.35 -39.90 53.11
CA LYS A 257 15.11 -39.06 52.19
C LYS A 257 15.86 -39.96 51.20
N LEU A 258 15.55 -39.86 49.91
CA LEU A 258 16.56 -40.04 48.87
C LEU A 258 16.95 -38.65 48.36
N GLN A 259 18.24 -38.36 48.37
CA GLN A 259 18.79 -37.33 47.51
C GLN A 259 18.80 -37.90 46.08
N LEU A 260 18.14 -37.20 45.15
CA LEU A 260 18.33 -37.41 43.73
C LEU A 260 18.86 -36.10 43.15
N GLU A 261 20.03 -36.18 42.54
CA GLU A 261 20.57 -35.11 41.71
C GLU A 261 19.64 -34.88 40.51
N PRO A 262 19.55 -33.65 39.96
CA PRO A 262 18.81 -33.43 38.74
C PRO A 262 19.43 -34.26 37.61
N LEU A 263 18.68 -35.21 37.07
CA LEU A 263 18.98 -35.77 35.75
C LEU A 263 18.72 -34.68 34.72
N GLU A 264 19.78 -33.94 34.37
CA GLU A 264 19.78 -33.12 33.16
C GLU A 264 19.64 -34.06 31.95
N GLU A 265 18.43 -34.17 31.41
CA GLU A 265 18.25 -34.67 30.05
C GLU A 265 19.02 -33.74 29.11
N PRO A 266 19.97 -34.25 28.30
CA PRO A 266 20.69 -33.40 27.36
C PRO A 266 19.72 -32.92 26.29
N ALA A 267 19.37 -31.63 26.35
CA ALA A 267 18.55 -30.98 25.33
C ALA A 267 19.11 -31.32 23.92
N PRO A 268 18.26 -31.66 22.94
CA PRO A 268 18.73 -32.09 21.63
C PRO A 268 19.63 -31.01 21.06
N ALA A 269 20.88 -31.37 20.78
CA ALA A 269 21.90 -30.42 20.35
C ALA A 269 21.42 -29.68 19.10
N LYS A 270 21.16 -28.37 19.24
CA LYS A 270 20.83 -27.52 18.10
C LYS A 270 21.97 -27.68 17.07
N PRO A 271 21.68 -28.01 15.81
CA PRO A 271 22.74 -28.25 14.84
C PRO A 271 23.62 -27.02 14.73
N LYS A 272 24.93 -27.19 14.55
CA LYS A 272 25.82 -26.04 14.44
C LYS A 272 25.40 -25.20 13.22
N PRO A 273 25.50 -23.86 13.28
CA PRO A 273 25.12 -23.01 12.15
C PRO A 273 25.80 -23.41 10.82
N GLU A 274 27.04 -23.90 10.89
CA GLU A 274 27.79 -24.41 9.72
C GLU A 274 27.26 -25.75 9.18
N GLU A 275 26.69 -26.61 10.04
CA GLU A 275 26.09 -27.89 9.64
C GLU A 275 24.69 -27.69 9.06
N LEU A 276 23.89 -26.78 9.64
CA LEU A 276 22.64 -26.30 9.05
C LEU A 276 22.90 -25.61 7.71
N LYS A 277 23.93 -24.76 7.62
CA LYS A 277 24.31 -24.08 6.39
C LYS A 277 24.80 -25.08 5.33
N ARG A 278 25.66 -26.05 5.67
CA ARG A 278 26.04 -27.14 4.75
C ARG A 278 24.87 -28.00 4.31
N ALA A 279 23.97 -28.38 5.22
CA ALA A 279 22.79 -29.17 4.88
C ALA A 279 21.79 -28.40 4.02
N PHE A 280 21.72 -27.07 4.16
CA PHE A 280 20.92 -26.18 3.31
C PHE A 280 21.57 -25.98 1.93
N GLU A 281 22.88 -25.72 1.89
CA GLU A 281 23.69 -25.58 0.66
C GLU A 281 23.75 -26.87 -0.18
N GLN A 282 23.75 -28.05 0.46
CA GLN A 282 23.76 -29.34 -0.23
C GLN A 282 22.38 -29.78 -0.75
N ARG A 283 21.27 -29.22 -0.24
CA ARG A 283 19.91 -29.68 -0.58
C ARG A 283 19.35 -29.09 -1.88
N TYR A 284 20.03 -28.11 -2.48
CA TYR A 284 19.57 -27.34 -3.65
C TYR A 284 20.66 -27.07 -4.70
N ARG A 285 21.47 -28.07 -5.08
CA ARG A 285 22.34 -27.97 -6.28
C ARG A 285 22.32 -29.26 -7.09
N ARG A 286 21.36 -29.39 -8.01
CA ARG A 286 21.57 -30.19 -9.23
C ARG A 286 22.49 -29.39 -10.16
N ARG A 287 23.42 -30.08 -10.81
CA ARG A 287 24.48 -29.46 -11.61
C ARG A 287 24.29 -29.90 -13.05
N MET A 288 23.72 -29.01 -13.88
CA MET A 288 23.32 -29.33 -15.24
C MET A 288 24.24 -28.73 -16.32
N VAL A 289 24.40 -29.46 -17.41
CA VAL A 289 25.00 -29.00 -18.65
C VAL A 289 23.89 -28.79 -19.69
N LEU A 290 23.89 -27.65 -20.36
CA LEU A 290 22.94 -27.30 -21.42
C LEU A 290 23.66 -27.21 -22.77
N VAL A 291 23.16 -27.88 -23.80
CA VAL A 291 23.61 -27.73 -25.18
C VAL A 291 22.56 -26.98 -26.00
N GLU A 292 22.84 -25.72 -26.30
CA GLU A 292 22.00 -24.86 -27.15
C GLU A 292 22.90 -23.99 -28.05
N ARG A 293 22.83 -24.22 -29.36
CA ARG A 293 23.66 -23.53 -30.37
C ARG A 293 23.45 -22.01 -30.37
N GLN A 294 22.21 -21.54 -30.17
CA GLN A 294 21.86 -20.11 -30.16
C GLN A 294 22.29 -19.42 -28.86
N GLU A 295 23.22 -18.47 -28.96
CA GLU A 295 23.83 -17.82 -27.80
C GLU A 295 22.85 -17.06 -26.89
N GLN A 296 21.86 -16.37 -27.47
CA GLN A 296 20.85 -15.63 -26.71
C GLN A 296 20.00 -16.57 -25.85
N ILE A 297 19.47 -17.65 -26.45
CA ILE A 297 18.68 -18.68 -25.75
C ILE A 297 19.56 -19.40 -24.71
N ARG A 298 20.79 -19.75 -25.06
CA ARG A 298 21.76 -20.38 -24.14
C ARG A 298 22.01 -19.52 -22.90
N LYS A 299 22.28 -18.22 -23.08
CA LYS A 299 22.47 -17.26 -21.96
C LYS A 299 21.21 -17.10 -21.13
N PHE A 300 20.04 -17.06 -21.76
CA PHE A 300 18.74 -16.96 -21.08
C PHE A 300 18.45 -18.18 -20.20
N ILE A 301 18.48 -19.39 -20.76
CA ILE A 301 18.20 -20.64 -20.01
C ILE A 301 19.25 -20.86 -18.90
N THR A 302 20.52 -20.52 -19.15
CA THR A 302 21.57 -20.58 -18.13
C THR A 302 21.27 -19.66 -16.94
N LYS A 303 20.78 -18.43 -17.20
CA LYS A 303 20.35 -17.51 -16.14
C LYS A 303 19.10 -18.02 -15.41
N LEU A 304 18.08 -18.48 -16.13
CA LEU A 304 16.81 -18.96 -15.59
C LEU A 304 16.99 -20.10 -14.58
N PHE A 305 17.73 -21.14 -14.95
CA PHE A 305 18.01 -22.24 -14.03
C PHE A 305 18.99 -21.83 -12.91
N ALA A 306 19.89 -20.87 -13.14
CA ALA A 306 20.76 -20.33 -12.09
C ALA A 306 20.00 -19.51 -11.03
N SER A 307 18.95 -18.76 -11.40
CA SER A 307 18.05 -18.11 -10.43
C SER A 307 17.25 -19.11 -9.61
N GLU A 308 16.90 -20.27 -10.19
CA GLU A 308 16.28 -21.40 -9.49
C GLU A 308 17.29 -22.23 -8.64
N GLY A 309 18.53 -21.74 -8.48
CA GLY A 309 19.57 -22.36 -7.63
C GLY A 309 20.37 -23.50 -8.27
N TYR A 310 20.11 -23.85 -9.53
CA TYR A 310 20.90 -24.87 -10.24
C TYR A 310 22.28 -24.33 -10.64
N GLN A 311 23.28 -25.20 -10.65
CA GLN A 311 24.58 -24.85 -11.23
C GLN A 311 24.56 -25.24 -12.72
N VAL A 312 24.54 -24.25 -13.61
CA VAL A 312 24.33 -24.45 -15.05
C VAL A 312 25.57 -24.03 -15.83
N ARG A 313 26.06 -24.89 -16.73
CA ARG A 313 27.01 -24.49 -17.79
C ARG A 313 26.38 -24.73 -19.17
N GLY A 314 26.34 -23.68 -19.98
CA GLY A 314 25.81 -23.72 -21.34
C GLY A 314 26.93 -23.80 -22.38
N PHE A 315 26.86 -24.78 -23.27
CA PHE A 315 27.76 -24.97 -24.41
C PHE A 315 27.04 -24.82 -25.75
N SER A 316 27.80 -24.45 -26.78
CA SER A 316 27.32 -24.39 -28.17
C SER A 316 27.35 -25.75 -28.86
N ASP A 317 28.25 -26.65 -28.43
CA ASP A 317 28.46 -27.96 -29.04
C ASP A 317 28.43 -29.09 -28.00
N LEU A 318 28.05 -30.29 -28.46
CA LEU A 318 27.94 -31.48 -27.60
C LEU A 318 29.31 -32.00 -27.13
N LYS A 319 30.38 -31.81 -27.91
CA LYS A 319 31.74 -32.26 -27.53
C LYS A 319 32.28 -31.49 -26.33
N GLU A 320 32.00 -30.20 -26.26
CA GLU A 320 32.36 -29.35 -25.13
C GLU A 320 31.60 -29.78 -23.86
N ALA A 321 30.30 -30.05 -24.01
CA ALA A 321 29.47 -30.60 -22.93
C ALA A 321 29.98 -31.97 -22.43
N TYR A 322 30.43 -32.86 -23.31
CA TYR A 322 30.99 -34.15 -22.92
C TYR A 322 32.29 -34.03 -22.11
N LEU A 323 33.19 -33.09 -22.46
CA LEU A 323 34.40 -32.84 -21.67
C LEU A 323 34.06 -32.39 -20.23
N GLU A 324 33.03 -31.57 -20.08
CA GLU A 324 32.57 -31.10 -18.76
C GLU A 324 31.85 -32.20 -17.94
N LEU A 325 31.12 -33.10 -18.61
CA LEU A 325 30.51 -34.27 -17.97
C LEU A 325 31.57 -35.30 -17.55
N GLU A 326 32.64 -35.49 -18.33
CA GLU A 326 33.76 -36.38 -18.00
C GLU A 326 34.57 -35.89 -16.79
N ALA A 327 34.57 -34.59 -16.50
CA ALA A 327 35.13 -34.03 -15.27
C ALA A 327 34.33 -34.41 -14.00
N GLY A 328 33.10 -34.93 -14.14
CA GLY A 328 32.26 -35.38 -13.01
C GLY A 328 31.65 -34.24 -12.16
N GLU A 329 31.78 -32.99 -12.60
CA GLU A 329 31.19 -31.83 -11.92
C GLU A 329 29.67 -31.69 -12.14
N PHE A 330 29.10 -32.41 -13.11
CA PHE A 330 27.72 -32.26 -13.53
C PHE A 330 26.98 -33.61 -13.56
N ASP A 331 25.70 -33.59 -13.17
CA ASP A 331 24.84 -34.75 -12.97
C ASP A 331 23.68 -34.86 -13.98
N THR A 332 23.45 -33.81 -14.77
CA THR A 332 22.34 -33.73 -15.74
C THR A 332 22.82 -33.15 -17.08
N LEU A 333 22.45 -33.74 -18.22
CA LEU A 333 22.61 -33.16 -19.56
C LEU A 333 21.25 -32.80 -20.16
N VAL A 334 21.11 -31.56 -20.64
CA VAL A 334 19.94 -31.06 -21.35
C VAL A 334 20.36 -30.69 -22.78
N ILE A 335 19.76 -31.35 -23.78
CA ILE A 335 20.02 -31.10 -25.20
C ILE A 335 18.73 -31.08 -26.00
N LYS A 336 18.68 -30.25 -27.06
CA LYS A 336 17.54 -30.22 -27.97
C LYS A 336 17.66 -31.31 -29.05
N GLU A 337 16.57 -32.04 -29.32
CA GLU A 337 16.52 -33.17 -30.25
C GLU A 337 17.06 -32.80 -31.65
N ARG A 338 16.75 -31.57 -32.13
CA ARG A 338 17.24 -31.03 -33.40
C ARG A 338 18.77 -30.77 -33.48
N TYR A 339 19.51 -30.97 -32.39
CA TYR A 339 20.98 -30.84 -32.32
C TYR A 339 21.69 -32.20 -32.21
N LEU A 340 20.93 -33.30 -32.21
CA LEU A 340 21.45 -34.66 -32.30
C LEU A 340 21.66 -35.01 -33.78
N ASP A 341 22.82 -35.62 -34.09
CA ASP A 341 23.14 -36.11 -35.43
C ASP A 341 22.57 -37.54 -35.68
N GLU A 342 22.00 -38.16 -34.64
CA GLU A 342 21.39 -39.50 -34.64
C GLU A 342 20.01 -39.46 -33.93
N PRO A 343 19.09 -40.42 -34.19
CA PRO A 343 17.76 -40.45 -33.56
C PRO A 343 17.84 -40.49 -32.03
N GLY A 344 16.96 -39.75 -31.35
CA GLY A 344 17.04 -39.56 -29.88
C GLY A 344 17.09 -40.85 -29.04
N ALA A 345 16.44 -41.94 -29.50
CA ALA A 345 16.48 -43.24 -28.82
C ALA A 345 17.83 -43.98 -28.99
N GLU A 346 18.49 -43.83 -30.14
CA GLU A 346 19.83 -44.39 -30.39
C GLU A 346 20.89 -43.58 -29.61
N PHE A 347 20.75 -42.26 -29.63
CA PHE A 347 21.54 -41.32 -28.84
C PHE A 347 21.45 -41.63 -27.33
N GLU A 348 20.25 -41.88 -26.80
CA GLU A 348 20.04 -42.17 -25.37
C GLU A 348 20.74 -43.46 -24.92
N ASP A 349 20.70 -44.52 -25.73
CA ASP A 349 21.40 -45.79 -25.43
C ASP A 349 22.93 -45.63 -25.50
N HIS A 350 23.45 -44.90 -26.49
CA HIS A 350 24.87 -44.56 -26.59
C HIS A 350 25.33 -43.67 -25.41
N PHE A 351 24.55 -42.64 -25.06
CA PHE A 351 24.84 -41.75 -23.94
C PHE A 351 24.83 -42.50 -22.60
N LYS A 352 23.82 -43.34 -22.33
CA LYS A 352 23.73 -44.12 -21.09
C LYS A 352 24.87 -45.14 -20.94
N LYS A 353 25.41 -45.68 -22.05
CA LYS A 353 26.62 -46.53 -22.03
C LYS A 353 27.87 -45.75 -21.64
N ARG A 354 27.99 -44.48 -22.04
CA ARG A 354 29.15 -43.62 -21.73
C ARG A 354 29.05 -42.95 -20.35
N PHE A 355 27.86 -42.50 -19.98
CA PHE A 355 27.58 -41.73 -18.77
C PHE A 355 26.45 -42.36 -17.93
N PRO A 356 26.63 -43.56 -17.36
CA PRO A 356 25.55 -44.31 -16.68
C PRO A 356 25.04 -43.67 -15.37
N LYS A 357 25.62 -42.54 -14.94
CA LYS A 357 25.24 -41.79 -13.73
C LYS A 357 24.74 -40.37 -14.02
N VAL A 358 24.65 -39.97 -15.29
CA VAL A 358 24.17 -38.65 -15.71
C VAL A 358 22.74 -38.77 -16.23
N GLU A 359 21.85 -37.92 -15.73
CA GLU A 359 20.46 -37.85 -16.18
C GLU A 359 20.41 -37.14 -17.55
N LEU A 360 19.80 -37.77 -18.56
CA LEU A 360 19.67 -37.21 -19.91
C LEU A 360 18.26 -36.67 -20.14
N CYS A 361 18.16 -35.41 -20.55
CA CYS A 361 16.92 -34.77 -20.98
C CYS A 361 17.04 -34.33 -22.45
N ILE A 362 16.25 -34.95 -23.33
CA ILE A 362 16.15 -34.59 -24.75
C ILE A 362 14.88 -33.75 -24.95
N ILE A 363 15.06 -32.46 -25.24
CA ILE A 363 13.97 -31.50 -25.46
C ILE A 363 13.60 -31.50 -26.95
N LYS A 364 12.36 -31.85 -27.31
CA LYS A 364 11.91 -31.76 -28.72
C LYS A 364 11.73 -30.30 -29.12
N ASP A 365 10.92 -29.60 -28.36
CA ASP A 365 10.74 -28.14 -28.40
C ASP A 365 10.53 -27.61 -26.97
N TYR A 366 10.67 -26.30 -26.78
CA TYR A 366 10.61 -25.71 -25.44
C TYR A 366 9.18 -25.69 -24.84
N GLY A 367 8.13 -25.82 -25.66
CA GLY A 367 6.75 -25.95 -25.19
C GLY A 367 6.40 -27.37 -24.75
N SER A 368 6.88 -28.40 -25.45
CA SER A 368 6.63 -29.80 -25.05
C SER A 368 7.36 -30.21 -23.76
N ALA A 369 8.58 -29.71 -23.54
CA ALA A 369 9.27 -29.86 -22.25
C ALA A 369 8.57 -29.10 -21.10
N VAL A 370 7.73 -28.10 -21.40
CA VAL A 370 6.89 -27.39 -20.44
C VAL A 370 5.58 -28.15 -20.16
N VAL A 371 4.97 -28.77 -21.17
CA VAL A 371 3.64 -29.41 -21.02
C VAL A 371 3.73 -30.83 -20.44
N GLY A 372 4.88 -31.51 -20.58
CA GLY A 372 5.02 -32.94 -20.32
C GLY A 372 5.69 -33.35 -19.00
N GLU A 373 5.06 -33.13 -17.83
CA GLU A 373 4.95 -34.15 -16.75
C GLU A 373 4.12 -33.68 -15.54
N THR A 374 3.29 -34.58 -15.01
CA THR A 374 2.07 -34.28 -14.22
C THR A 374 2.28 -33.89 -12.75
N ARG A 375 3.37 -33.19 -12.41
CA ARG A 375 3.63 -32.70 -11.02
C ARG A 375 4.14 -31.26 -10.89
N THR A 376 4.38 -30.54 -11.99
CA THR A 376 5.10 -29.23 -11.93
C THR A 376 4.31 -28.07 -12.56
N TYR A 377 2.99 -28.23 -12.74
CA TYR A 377 2.15 -27.29 -13.49
C TYR A 377 2.28 -25.83 -13.03
N SER A 378 2.23 -25.54 -11.73
CA SER A 378 2.26 -24.17 -11.20
C SER A 378 3.57 -23.41 -11.49
N ARG A 379 4.74 -24.00 -11.19
CA ARG A 379 6.04 -23.34 -11.41
C ARG A 379 6.33 -23.06 -12.89
N LEU A 380 5.84 -23.95 -13.75
CA LEU A 380 6.12 -23.95 -15.18
C LEU A 380 5.21 -22.97 -15.92
N THR A 381 3.96 -22.80 -15.47
CA THR A 381 3.10 -21.70 -15.88
C THR A 381 3.65 -20.34 -15.42
N SER A 382 4.20 -20.21 -14.22
CA SER A 382 4.91 -18.98 -13.80
C SER A 382 6.07 -18.63 -14.73
N SER A 383 7.00 -19.57 -14.94
CA SER A 383 8.16 -19.35 -15.82
C SER A 383 7.77 -19.08 -17.29
N PHE A 384 6.70 -19.70 -17.79
CA PHE A 384 6.16 -19.40 -19.12
C PHE A 384 5.61 -17.97 -19.21
N LEU A 385 4.85 -17.52 -18.21
CA LEU A 385 4.28 -16.18 -18.18
C LEU A 385 5.35 -15.10 -17.97
N GLU A 386 6.37 -15.35 -17.15
CA GLU A 386 7.56 -14.49 -17.02
C GLU A 386 8.35 -14.41 -18.33
N THR A 387 8.46 -15.51 -19.07
CA THR A 387 9.12 -15.52 -20.40
C THR A 387 8.29 -14.73 -21.42
N LEU A 388 6.97 -14.89 -21.39
CA LEU A 388 6.05 -14.16 -22.27
C LEU A 388 6.06 -12.65 -21.99
N ASP A 389 6.10 -12.27 -20.72
CA ASP A 389 6.23 -10.88 -20.25
C ASP A 389 7.46 -10.19 -20.84
N VAL A 390 8.63 -10.85 -20.76
CA VAL A 390 9.88 -10.34 -21.37
C VAL A 390 9.79 -10.24 -22.89
N ILE A 391 9.19 -11.22 -23.57
CA ILE A 391 9.04 -11.21 -25.03
C ILE A 391 8.10 -10.08 -25.48
N LEU A 392 6.97 -9.89 -24.79
CA LEU A 392 6.02 -8.82 -25.10
C LEU A 392 6.61 -7.44 -24.80
N GLY A 393 7.31 -7.28 -23.68
CA GLY A 393 8.05 -6.05 -23.38
C GLY A 393 9.06 -5.68 -24.47
N LEU A 394 9.79 -6.66 -25.02
CA LEU A 394 10.70 -6.43 -26.16
C LEU A 394 9.95 -6.04 -27.44
N LEU A 395 8.79 -6.66 -27.73
CA LEU A 395 7.95 -6.33 -28.89
C LEU A 395 7.32 -4.92 -28.78
N GLU A 396 6.95 -4.50 -27.57
CA GLU A 396 6.47 -3.14 -27.25
C GLU A 396 7.60 -2.11 -27.36
N MET A 397 8.83 -2.45 -27.00
CA MET A 397 10.02 -1.57 -27.16
C MET A 397 10.37 -1.28 -28.62
N GLU A 398 10.11 -2.21 -29.55
CA GLU A 398 10.37 -2.03 -31.00
C GLU A 398 9.20 -1.31 -31.74
N GLY A 399 8.37 -0.53 -31.04
CA GLY A 399 7.20 0.14 -31.62
C GLY A 399 6.94 1.54 -31.05
N HIS A 400 6.11 2.30 -31.75
CA HIS A 400 5.52 3.55 -31.24
C HIS A 400 4.24 3.25 -30.40
N GLY A 401 4.25 2.15 -29.64
CA GLY A 401 3.12 1.65 -28.87
C GLY A 401 3.30 1.82 -27.36
N PRO A 402 2.29 1.46 -26.56
CA PRO A 402 2.33 1.65 -25.10
C PRO A 402 3.24 0.61 -24.43
N GLN A 403 4.39 1.07 -23.92
CA GLN A 403 5.35 0.20 -23.24
C GLN A 403 4.87 -0.23 -21.85
N GLY A 404 4.99 -1.51 -21.53
CA GLY A 404 4.60 -2.12 -20.25
C GLY A 404 3.09 -2.28 -20.08
N HIS A 405 2.29 -2.03 -21.12
CA HIS A 405 0.84 -2.09 -21.06
C HIS A 405 0.35 -3.53 -20.82
N SER A 406 0.80 -4.49 -21.62
CA SER A 406 0.42 -5.90 -21.48
C SER A 406 0.79 -6.46 -20.09
N HIS A 407 1.92 -6.02 -19.54
CA HIS A 407 2.38 -6.35 -18.18
C HIS A 407 1.44 -5.83 -17.10
N ASN A 408 1.13 -4.52 -17.11
CA ASN A 408 0.22 -3.91 -16.14
C ASN A 408 -1.16 -4.58 -16.18
N LEU A 409 -1.65 -4.87 -17.40
CA LEU A 409 -2.92 -5.51 -17.63
C LEU A 409 -2.98 -6.90 -16.99
N ALA A 410 -1.97 -7.74 -17.27
CA ALA A 410 -1.82 -9.07 -16.70
C ALA A 410 -1.67 -9.04 -15.18
N LYS A 411 -0.86 -8.11 -14.64
CA LYS A 411 -0.68 -7.90 -13.19
C LYS A 411 -2.01 -7.62 -12.49
N TYR A 412 -2.75 -6.59 -12.92
CA TYR A 412 -3.99 -6.20 -12.28
C TYR A 412 -5.09 -7.24 -12.47
N ALA A 413 -5.19 -7.85 -13.65
CA ALA A 413 -6.17 -8.91 -13.92
C ALA A 413 -5.95 -10.13 -13.00
N ARG A 414 -4.69 -10.54 -12.77
CA ARG A 414 -4.31 -11.57 -11.80
C ARG A 414 -4.69 -11.17 -10.36
N LEU A 415 -4.42 -9.93 -9.96
CA LEU A 415 -4.74 -9.45 -8.60
C LEU A 415 -6.26 -9.42 -8.34
N ILE A 416 -7.07 -9.00 -9.31
CA ILE A 416 -8.55 -9.05 -9.20
C ILE A 416 -9.02 -10.51 -9.14
N ALA A 417 -8.53 -11.37 -10.04
CA ALA A 417 -8.92 -12.78 -10.10
C ALA A 417 -8.62 -13.53 -8.78
N ASN A 418 -7.46 -13.24 -8.16
CA ASN A 418 -7.11 -13.76 -6.84
C ASN A 418 -8.01 -13.21 -5.72
N LYS A 419 -8.31 -11.89 -5.69
CA LYS A 419 -9.24 -11.31 -4.69
C LYS A 419 -10.70 -11.75 -4.91
N LEU A 420 -11.04 -12.32 -6.06
CA LEU A 420 -12.32 -12.97 -6.35
C LEU A 420 -12.35 -14.46 -5.99
N GLU A 421 -11.25 -15.02 -5.47
CA GLU A 421 -11.10 -16.44 -5.12
C GLU A 421 -11.33 -17.41 -6.30
N LEU A 422 -10.99 -16.97 -7.53
CA LEU A 422 -11.08 -17.82 -8.73
C LEU A 422 -10.06 -18.96 -8.70
N GLY A 423 -10.36 -20.05 -9.42
CA GLY A 423 -9.50 -21.23 -9.47
C GLY A 423 -8.16 -20.92 -10.16
N PRO A 424 -7.05 -21.59 -9.79
CA PRO A 424 -5.72 -21.25 -10.33
C PRO A 424 -5.63 -21.33 -11.85
N LYS A 425 -6.35 -22.28 -12.48
CA LYS A 425 -6.45 -22.37 -13.95
C LYS A 425 -7.17 -21.17 -14.58
N GLU A 426 -8.17 -20.62 -13.90
CA GLU A 426 -8.92 -19.44 -14.37
C GLU A 426 -8.05 -18.19 -14.21
N VAL A 427 -7.36 -18.03 -13.08
CA VAL A 427 -6.39 -16.95 -12.86
C VAL A 427 -5.30 -16.96 -13.95
N ASP A 428 -4.75 -18.13 -14.28
CA ASP A 428 -3.73 -18.24 -15.34
C ASP A 428 -4.31 -18.02 -16.74
N ALA A 429 -5.55 -18.46 -17.02
CA ALA A 429 -6.26 -18.16 -18.27
C ALA A 429 -6.48 -16.65 -18.45
N ILE A 430 -6.91 -15.96 -17.39
CA ILE A 430 -7.13 -14.51 -17.35
C ILE A 430 -5.81 -13.75 -17.55
N THR A 431 -4.75 -14.19 -16.87
CA THR A 431 -3.43 -13.56 -17.00
C THR A 431 -2.86 -13.74 -18.41
N LEU A 432 -2.97 -14.94 -18.98
CA LEU A 432 -2.49 -15.21 -20.33
C LEU A 432 -3.34 -14.48 -21.38
N ALA A 433 -4.67 -14.40 -21.20
CA ALA A 433 -5.55 -13.59 -22.04
C ALA A 433 -5.09 -12.13 -22.05
N ALA A 434 -4.85 -11.52 -20.90
CA ALA A 434 -4.39 -10.14 -20.78
C ALA A 434 -3.06 -9.88 -21.53
N TYR A 435 -2.09 -10.81 -21.43
CA TYR A 435 -0.84 -10.71 -22.18
C TYR A 435 -1.01 -10.77 -23.71
N VAL A 436 -1.90 -11.62 -24.21
CA VAL A 436 -2.04 -11.85 -25.66
C VAL A 436 -3.16 -11.03 -26.31
N HIS A 437 -3.94 -10.27 -25.54
CA HIS A 437 -5.18 -9.65 -26.00
C HIS A 437 -4.99 -8.70 -27.18
N ASP A 438 -3.81 -8.06 -27.28
CA ASP A 438 -3.43 -7.13 -28.36
C ASP A 438 -2.36 -7.67 -29.32
N LEU A 439 -2.06 -8.97 -29.22
CA LEU A 439 -1.10 -9.63 -30.11
C LEU A 439 -1.55 -9.51 -31.57
N GLY A 440 -0.67 -8.99 -32.43
CA GLY A 440 -0.89 -8.85 -33.87
C GLY A 440 -1.47 -7.53 -34.33
N LYS A 441 -1.88 -6.61 -33.44
CA LYS A 441 -2.61 -5.38 -33.78
C LYS A 441 -1.71 -4.16 -34.05
N LYS A 442 -0.42 -4.38 -34.33
CA LYS A 442 0.58 -3.32 -34.48
C LYS A 442 0.21 -2.36 -35.60
N GLY A 443 -0.02 -1.09 -35.26
CA GLY A 443 -0.41 -0.03 -36.21
C GLY A 443 -1.92 0.15 -36.38
N MET A 444 -2.75 -0.60 -35.66
CA MET A 444 -4.19 -0.35 -35.56
C MET A 444 -4.48 0.70 -34.47
N LYS A 445 -5.70 1.24 -34.47
CA LYS A 445 -6.17 2.11 -33.39
C LYS A 445 -6.50 1.26 -32.15
N HIS A 446 -6.04 1.72 -30.98
CA HIS A 446 -6.30 1.07 -29.70
C HIS A 446 -7.77 1.27 -29.27
N TYR A 447 -8.43 0.18 -28.84
CA TYR A 447 -9.84 0.20 -28.44
C TYR A 447 -10.05 -0.48 -27.09
N SER A 448 -10.84 0.15 -26.22
CA SER A 448 -11.35 -0.45 -24.98
C SER A 448 -12.87 -0.57 -25.02
N VAL A 449 -13.47 -1.30 -24.07
CA VAL A 449 -14.94 -1.38 -23.93
C VAL A 449 -15.61 -0.01 -23.74
N MET A 450 -14.88 1.01 -23.26
CA MET A 450 -15.36 2.39 -23.15
C MET A 450 -15.56 3.07 -24.51
N SER A 451 -14.87 2.58 -25.55
CA SER A 451 -15.00 3.04 -26.94
C SER A 451 -16.21 2.45 -27.65
N ILE A 452 -16.98 1.58 -26.99
CA ILE A 452 -18.08 0.82 -27.60
C ILE A 452 -19.42 1.47 -27.25
N ASP A 453 -19.92 2.22 -28.22
CA ASP A 453 -21.23 2.85 -28.23
C ASP A 453 -21.96 2.63 -29.58
N ALA A 454 -23.12 3.27 -29.76
CA ALA A 454 -23.96 3.11 -30.94
C ALA A 454 -23.38 3.72 -32.24
N THR A 455 -22.19 4.34 -32.19
CA THR A 455 -21.50 4.97 -33.32
C THR A 455 -20.18 4.27 -33.70
N ALA A 456 -19.76 3.27 -32.92
CA ALA A 456 -18.54 2.52 -33.19
C ALA A 456 -18.68 1.61 -34.43
N ASP A 457 -17.60 1.48 -35.21
CA ASP A 457 -17.56 0.53 -36.32
C ASP A 457 -17.45 -0.90 -35.78
N THR A 458 -18.56 -1.62 -35.82
CA THR A 458 -18.64 -2.99 -35.33
C THR A 458 -17.81 -3.97 -36.16
N ALA A 459 -17.54 -3.69 -37.44
CA ALA A 459 -16.71 -4.56 -38.27
C ALA A 459 -15.23 -4.43 -37.89
N GLU A 460 -14.74 -3.22 -37.68
CA GLU A 460 -13.37 -2.95 -37.19
C GLU A 460 -13.16 -3.57 -35.80
N LEU A 461 -14.13 -3.43 -34.88
CA LEU A 461 -14.05 -4.01 -33.54
C LEU A 461 -14.09 -5.55 -33.55
N LEU A 462 -14.85 -6.18 -34.46
CA LEU A 462 -14.86 -7.63 -34.63
C LEU A 462 -13.52 -8.14 -35.18
N GLU A 463 -12.94 -7.45 -36.16
CA GLU A 463 -11.58 -7.77 -36.66
C GLU A 463 -10.54 -7.65 -35.54
N HIS A 464 -10.66 -6.62 -34.68
CA HIS A 464 -9.81 -6.44 -33.49
C HIS A 464 -9.91 -7.59 -32.47
N LEU A 465 -11.06 -8.27 -32.38
CA LEU A 465 -11.25 -9.47 -31.56
C LEU A 465 -10.70 -10.74 -32.25
N GLU A 466 -10.82 -10.84 -33.58
CA GLU A 466 -10.40 -12.01 -34.35
C GLU A 466 -8.88 -12.15 -34.49
N ILE A 467 -8.11 -11.06 -34.55
CA ILE A 467 -6.65 -11.10 -34.81
C ILE A 467 -5.89 -11.96 -33.77
N PRO A 468 -6.05 -11.75 -32.44
CA PRO A 468 -5.42 -12.60 -31.43
C PRO A 468 -5.88 -14.06 -31.52
N LEU A 469 -7.19 -14.28 -31.71
CA LEU A 469 -7.78 -15.62 -31.82
C LEU A 469 -7.17 -16.40 -33.00
N LYS A 470 -7.00 -15.76 -34.18
CA LYS A 470 -6.36 -16.35 -35.36
C LYS A 470 -4.90 -16.71 -35.12
N LEU A 471 -4.15 -15.89 -34.37
CA LEU A 471 -2.75 -16.17 -34.02
C LEU A 471 -2.64 -17.29 -32.97
N LEU A 472 -3.61 -17.42 -32.07
CA LEU A 472 -3.63 -18.43 -31.02
C LEU A 472 -4.21 -19.78 -31.46
N GLY A 473 -5.02 -19.84 -32.52
CA GLY A 473 -5.79 -21.04 -32.94
C GLY A 473 -4.98 -22.29 -33.33
N GLY A 474 -3.64 -22.22 -33.33
CA GLY A 474 -2.76 -23.41 -33.42
C GLY A 474 -2.30 -23.98 -32.08
N ALA A 475 -2.46 -23.22 -30.98
CA ALA A 475 -1.95 -23.57 -29.65
C ALA A 475 -3.03 -24.25 -28.79
N LYS A 476 -2.69 -25.40 -28.20
CA LYS A 476 -3.60 -26.16 -27.33
C LYS A 476 -3.43 -25.75 -25.89
N PHE A 477 -4.17 -24.73 -25.47
CA PHE A 477 -4.20 -24.31 -24.07
C PHE A 477 -5.05 -25.26 -23.21
N PRO A 478 -4.63 -25.54 -21.96
CA PRO A 478 -5.35 -26.40 -21.02
C PRO A 478 -6.52 -25.69 -20.28
N PHE A 479 -6.88 -24.48 -20.74
CA PHE A 479 -7.92 -23.61 -20.20
C PHE A 479 -8.46 -22.68 -21.32
N ASP A 480 -9.67 -22.17 -21.15
CA ASP A 480 -10.43 -21.46 -22.18
C ASP A 480 -10.06 -19.96 -22.24
N ILE A 481 -9.07 -19.63 -23.08
CA ILE A 481 -8.63 -18.24 -23.35
C ILE A 481 -9.51 -17.61 -24.43
N GLU A 482 -9.93 -18.38 -25.43
CA GLU A 482 -10.65 -17.89 -26.61
C GLU A 482 -11.96 -17.20 -26.22
N ASN A 483 -12.70 -17.79 -25.27
CA ASN A 483 -13.94 -17.25 -24.74
C ASN A 483 -13.74 -15.98 -23.90
N ILE A 484 -12.58 -15.80 -23.27
CA ILE A 484 -12.22 -14.55 -22.58
C ILE A 484 -11.98 -13.44 -23.61
N LEU A 485 -11.13 -13.72 -24.62
CA LEU A 485 -10.74 -12.76 -25.64
C LEU A 485 -11.92 -12.37 -26.55
N LYS A 486 -12.76 -13.33 -26.96
CA LYS A 486 -13.95 -13.07 -27.78
C LYS A 486 -14.92 -12.08 -27.13
N HIS A 487 -15.03 -12.09 -25.81
CA HIS A 487 -16.04 -11.33 -25.07
C HIS A 487 -15.50 -10.12 -24.30
N GLN A 488 -14.23 -9.72 -24.49
CA GLN A 488 -13.64 -8.55 -23.80
C GLN A 488 -14.34 -7.21 -24.11
N TYR A 489 -15.19 -7.19 -25.15
CA TYR A 489 -15.98 -6.06 -25.62
C TYR A 489 -17.48 -6.17 -25.25
N GLU A 490 -17.82 -7.18 -24.43
CA GLU A 490 -19.13 -7.24 -23.80
C GLU A 490 -19.29 -6.20 -22.69
N ARG A 491 -20.51 -5.70 -22.54
CA ARG A 491 -20.84 -4.66 -21.54
C ARG A 491 -21.79 -5.24 -20.52
N TYR A 492 -21.60 -4.91 -19.25
CA TYR A 492 -22.42 -5.42 -18.16
C TYR A 492 -23.94 -5.19 -18.33
N ASP A 493 -24.34 -4.14 -19.07
CA ASP A 493 -25.72 -3.81 -19.42
C ASP A 493 -26.33 -4.66 -20.57
N GLY A 494 -25.54 -5.46 -21.28
CA GLY A 494 -25.96 -6.26 -22.43
C GLY A 494 -25.94 -5.50 -23.77
N ARG A 495 -25.24 -4.36 -23.85
CA ARG A 495 -25.10 -3.56 -25.09
C ARG A 495 -23.73 -3.70 -25.77
N GLY A 496 -22.95 -4.69 -25.33
CA GLY A 496 -21.63 -4.97 -25.89
C GLY A 496 -21.71 -5.86 -27.12
N ILE A 497 -20.54 -6.32 -27.57
CA ILE A 497 -20.35 -7.16 -28.74
C ILE A 497 -19.33 -8.27 -28.41
N PRO A 498 -19.33 -9.42 -29.10
CA PRO A 498 -20.13 -9.78 -30.27
C PRO A 498 -21.56 -10.26 -30.00
N ASP A 499 -21.83 -10.85 -28.83
CA ASP A 499 -23.02 -11.66 -28.57
C ASP A 499 -24.07 -10.93 -27.72
N GLY A 500 -23.73 -9.78 -27.12
CA GLY A 500 -24.65 -8.98 -26.29
C GLY A 500 -24.87 -9.58 -24.90
N LEU A 501 -23.87 -10.30 -24.39
CA LEU A 501 -23.91 -10.96 -23.08
C LEU A 501 -24.09 -9.95 -21.95
N LYS A 502 -24.79 -10.34 -20.88
CA LYS A 502 -25.23 -9.43 -19.82
C LYS A 502 -24.87 -9.95 -18.43
N ALA A 503 -24.38 -9.04 -17.58
CA ALA A 503 -24.00 -9.32 -16.21
C ALA A 503 -23.17 -10.61 -16.07
N ASP A 504 -23.66 -11.61 -15.32
CA ASP A 504 -22.93 -12.83 -15.04
C ASP A 504 -22.82 -13.82 -16.21
N THR A 505 -23.56 -13.63 -17.30
CA THR A 505 -23.37 -14.46 -18.52
C THR A 505 -22.10 -14.09 -19.27
N ILE A 506 -21.49 -12.93 -18.97
CA ILE A 506 -20.18 -12.55 -19.51
C ILE A 506 -19.10 -13.33 -18.74
N PRO A 507 -18.15 -14.01 -19.41
CA PRO A 507 -17.05 -14.71 -18.76
C PRO A 507 -16.33 -13.81 -17.75
N ALA A 508 -16.06 -14.32 -16.54
CA ALA A 508 -15.45 -13.52 -15.48
C ALA A 508 -14.12 -12.89 -15.92
N GLY A 509 -13.32 -13.62 -16.69
CA GLY A 509 -12.09 -13.09 -17.28
C GLY A 509 -12.29 -11.94 -18.26
N ALA A 510 -13.35 -11.99 -19.07
CA ALA A 510 -13.67 -10.92 -20.02
C ALA A 510 -14.09 -9.63 -19.28
N ARG A 511 -14.92 -9.76 -18.23
CA ARG A 511 -15.29 -8.62 -17.35
C ARG A 511 -14.08 -8.00 -16.64
N ILE A 512 -13.13 -8.82 -16.18
CA ILE A 512 -11.89 -8.36 -15.55
C ILE A 512 -11.03 -7.64 -16.59
N LEU A 513 -10.79 -8.26 -17.75
CA LEU A 513 -9.95 -7.70 -18.81
C LEU A 513 -10.49 -6.34 -19.28
N ALA A 514 -11.79 -6.26 -19.58
CA ALA A 514 -12.46 -5.03 -20.01
C ALA A 514 -12.33 -3.88 -18.99
N LEU A 515 -12.37 -4.19 -17.69
CA LEU A 515 -12.23 -3.21 -16.60
C LEU A 515 -10.81 -2.66 -16.49
N VAL A 516 -9.80 -3.54 -16.51
CA VAL A 516 -8.39 -3.13 -16.40
C VAL A 516 -7.96 -2.41 -17.68
N GLU A 517 -8.46 -2.83 -18.84
CA GLU A 517 -8.16 -2.23 -20.14
C GLU A 517 -8.62 -0.77 -20.21
N ALA A 518 -9.87 -0.51 -19.80
CA ALA A 518 -10.37 0.85 -19.69
C ALA A 518 -9.52 1.74 -18.76
N TYR A 519 -8.94 1.18 -17.69
CA TYR A 519 -8.06 1.91 -16.78
C TYR A 519 -6.68 2.23 -17.39
N GLU A 520 -6.03 1.26 -18.02
CA GLU A 520 -4.74 1.48 -18.68
C GLU A 520 -4.90 2.51 -19.81
N VAL A 521 -5.91 2.39 -20.66
CA VAL A 521 -6.19 3.39 -21.72
C VAL A 521 -6.41 4.80 -21.15
N MET A 522 -7.08 4.93 -20.01
CA MET A 522 -7.31 6.24 -19.39
C MET A 522 -6.07 6.87 -18.76
N THR A 523 -5.12 6.08 -18.25
CA THR A 523 -3.96 6.56 -17.48
C THR A 523 -2.64 6.53 -18.24
N ASN A 524 -2.51 5.71 -19.29
CA ASN A 524 -1.26 5.48 -20.00
C ASN A 524 -1.01 6.53 -21.08
N ARG A 525 0.12 7.25 -20.95
CA ARG A 525 0.54 8.32 -21.88
C ARG A 525 0.89 7.82 -23.28
N GLY A 526 1.13 6.52 -23.45
CA GLY A 526 1.37 5.87 -24.74
C GLY A 526 0.09 5.50 -25.50
N ILE A 527 -1.09 5.69 -24.91
CA ILE A 527 -2.39 5.39 -25.51
C ILE A 527 -3.29 6.63 -25.57
N SER A 528 -3.35 7.41 -24.48
CA SER A 528 -4.18 8.61 -24.39
C SER A 528 -3.34 9.88 -24.53
N ASP A 529 -3.76 10.77 -25.44
CA ASP A 529 -3.24 12.15 -25.58
C ASP A 529 -3.44 12.98 -24.30
N LYS A 530 -4.40 12.60 -23.46
CA LYS A 530 -4.78 13.27 -22.20
C LYS A 530 -4.93 12.22 -21.11
N PRO A 531 -3.82 11.68 -20.59
CA PRO A 531 -3.83 10.69 -19.52
C PRO A 531 -4.44 11.33 -18.25
N LEU A 532 -5.36 10.61 -17.62
CA LEU A 532 -5.98 10.99 -16.36
C LEU A 532 -5.11 10.60 -15.18
N GLU A 533 -5.24 11.33 -14.07
CA GLU A 533 -4.66 10.88 -12.81
C GLU A 533 -5.38 9.61 -12.31
N PRO A 534 -4.69 8.65 -11.66
CA PRO A 534 -5.29 7.38 -11.25
C PRO A 534 -6.59 7.50 -10.46
N GLY A 535 -6.70 8.51 -9.57
CA GLY A 535 -7.91 8.78 -8.82
C GLY A 535 -9.10 9.18 -9.69
N GLU A 536 -8.86 9.97 -10.73
CA GLU A 536 -9.88 10.41 -11.70
C GLU A 536 -10.33 9.25 -12.58
N ALA A 537 -9.38 8.41 -13.03
CA ALA A 537 -9.68 7.20 -13.79
C ALA A 537 -10.56 6.23 -12.97
N LEU A 538 -10.23 5.98 -11.70
CA LEU A 538 -11.05 5.16 -10.81
C LEU A 538 -12.46 5.75 -10.58
N GLU A 539 -12.59 7.08 -10.49
CA GLU A 539 -13.91 7.73 -10.45
C GLU A 539 -14.72 7.48 -11.73
N GLN A 540 -14.09 7.54 -12.91
CA GLN A 540 -14.77 7.28 -14.18
C GLN A 540 -15.25 5.83 -14.30
N LEU A 541 -14.45 4.85 -13.90
CA LEU A 541 -14.88 3.44 -13.82
C LEU A 541 -16.08 3.28 -12.89
N ASN A 542 -16.04 3.89 -11.70
CA ASN A 542 -17.13 3.82 -10.73
C ASN A 542 -18.43 4.47 -11.23
N ARG A 543 -18.37 5.53 -12.05
CA ARG A 543 -19.55 6.13 -12.70
C ARG A 543 -20.18 5.22 -13.77
N GLN A 544 -19.46 4.23 -14.28
CA GLN A 544 -19.91 3.27 -15.29
C GLN A 544 -20.18 1.86 -14.72
N ALA A 545 -20.02 1.67 -13.41
CA ALA A 545 -20.39 0.45 -12.71
C ALA A 545 -21.88 0.12 -12.92
N GLY A 546 -22.18 -1.14 -13.23
CA GLY A 546 -23.53 -1.63 -13.54
C GLY A 546 -24.01 -1.29 -14.96
N LYS A 547 -23.21 -0.58 -15.76
CA LYS A 547 -23.47 -0.30 -17.18
C LYS A 547 -22.43 -0.96 -18.08
N ILE A 548 -21.19 -0.54 -17.95
CA ILE A 548 -20.06 -1.07 -18.72
C ILE A 548 -19.40 -2.18 -17.92
N PHE A 549 -19.09 -1.89 -16.65
CA PHE A 549 -18.33 -2.76 -15.77
C PHE A 549 -19.20 -3.42 -14.71
N ASP A 550 -18.76 -4.59 -14.25
CA ASP A 550 -19.29 -5.27 -13.07
C ASP A 550 -19.03 -4.44 -11.80
N PRO A 551 -20.07 -4.03 -11.04
CA PRO A 551 -19.89 -3.26 -9.81
C PRO A 551 -18.96 -3.93 -8.79
N LYS A 552 -19.01 -5.25 -8.65
CA LYS A 552 -18.18 -6.01 -7.70
C LYS A 552 -16.70 -5.92 -8.09
N MET A 553 -16.41 -6.07 -9.38
CA MET A 553 -15.04 -5.99 -9.89
C MET A 553 -14.48 -4.57 -9.80
N VAL A 554 -15.29 -3.54 -10.06
CA VAL A 554 -14.88 -2.14 -9.89
C VAL A 554 -14.44 -1.86 -8.45
N GLN A 555 -15.20 -2.28 -7.44
CA GLN A 555 -14.81 -2.07 -6.04
C GLN A 555 -13.50 -2.80 -5.68
N ILE A 556 -13.36 -4.06 -6.10
CA ILE A 556 -12.12 -4.84 -5.86
C ILE A 556 -10.92 -4.18 -6.55
N PHE A 557 -11.09 -3.71 -7.78
CA PHE A 557 -10.04 -3.05 -8.55
C PHE A 557 -9.65 -1.69 -7.95
N MET A 558 -10.62 -0.90 -7.46
CA MET A 558 -10.33 0.34 -6.73
C MET A 558 -9.47 0.08 -5.49
N THR A 559 -9.67 -1.03 -4.77
CA THR A 559 -8.77 -1.45 -3.68
C THR A 559 -7.39 -1.84 -4.23
N VAL A 560 -7.32 -2.72 -5.23
CA VAL A 560 -6.05 -3.20 -5.83
C VAL A 560 -5.18 -2.04 -6.34
N VAL A 561 -5.76 -1.08 -7.05
CA VAL A 561 -5.01 0.07 -7.59
C VAL A 561 -4.56 1.02 -6.47
N ARG A 562 -5.37 1.21 -5.43
CA ARG A 562 -4.95 1.98 -4.24
C ARG A 562 -3.81 1.30 -3.49
N ASP A 563 -3.86 -0.03 -3.34
CA ASP A 563 -2.79 -0.83 -2.75
C ASP A 563 -1.48 -0.67 -3.56
N ASP A 564 -1.55 -0.70 -4.91
CA ASP A 564 -0.38 -0.54 -5.78
C ASP A 564 0.20 0.89 -5.80
N ILE A 565 -0.66 1.92 -5.80
CA ILE A 565 -0.25 3.32 -5.67
C ILE A 565 0.41 3.55 -4.31
N TYR A 566 -0.15 2.98 -3.24
CA TYR A 566 0.38 3.06 -1.88
C TYR A 566 1.79 2.45 -1.80
N LEU A 567 1.99 1.24 -2.35
CA LEU A 567 3.30 0.58 -2.39
C LEU A 567 4.33 1.41 -3.18
N LYS A 568 3.97 1.87 -4.39
CA LYS A 568 4.84 2.73 -5.22
C LYS A 568 5.20 4.05 -4.54
N GLN A 569 4.29 4.65 -3.78
CA GLN A 569 4.55 5.87 -3.01
C GLN A 569 5.51 5.63 -1.83
N VAL A 570 5.40 4.49 -1.16
CA VAL A 570 6.33 4.08 -0.08
C VAL A 570 7.74 3.81 -0.64
N GLU A 571 7.84 3.14 -1.79
CA GLU A 571 9.12 2.85 -2.46
C GLU A 571 9.81 4.11 -3.02
N ALA A 572 9.04 5.05 -3.59
CA ALA A 572 9.57 6.24 -4.25
C ALA A 572 9.82 7.45 -3.31
N ALA A 573 9.46 7.36 -2.02
CA ALA A 573 9.58 8.49 -1.11
C ALA A 573 11.04 8.84 -0.78
N GLN A 574 11.45 10.07 -1.11
CA GLN A 574 12.79 10.59 -0.79
C GLN A 574 13.03 10.77 0.72
N ASP A 575 11.97 10.90 1.52
CA ASP A 575 12.05 11.07 2.97
C ASP A 575 11.38 9.91 3.69
N LYS A 576 12.19 9.10 4.36
CA LYS A 576 11.74 7.95 5.14
C LYS A 576 11.67 8.30 6.63
N ILE A 577 10.60 7.90 7.30
CA ILE A 577 10.40 8.01 8.76
C ILE A 577 10.37 6.59 9.33
N LEU A 578 11.25 6.30 10.30
CA LEU A 578 11.21 5.05 11.06
C LEU A 578 10.38 5.23 12.32
N ILE A 579 9.38 4.37 12.55
CA ILE A 579 8.57 4.35 13.76
C ILE A 579 8.84 3.04 14.51
N ALA A 580 9.52 3.15 15.65
CA ALA A 580 9.90 2.04 16.52
C ALA A 580 8.97 2.02 17.76
N ASP A 581 7.88 1.24 17.69
CA ASP A 581 6.85 1.18 18.72
C ASP A 581 6.11 -0.16 18.66
N THR A 582 5.69 -0.69 19.80
CA THR A 582 4.91 -1.94 19.89
C THR A 582 3.40 -1.73 19.71
N GLU A 583 2.93 -0.49 19.83
CA GLU A 583 1.51 -0.12 19.77
C GLU A 583 0.99 -0.08 18.33
N ILE A 584 0.47 -1.23 17.86
CA ILE A 584 0.04 -1.43 16.46
C ILE A 584 -0.91 -0.31 16.00
N ASP A 585 -2.03 -0.12 16.69
CA ASP A 585 -3.08 0.84 16.30
C ASP A 585 -2.52 2.26 16.11
N LEU A 586 -1.70 2.73 17.05
CA LEU A 586 -1.06 4.04 16.98
C LEU A 586 -0.10 4.10 15.77
N THR A 587 0.76 3.09 15.59
CA THR A 587 1.69 3.10 14.46
C THR A 587 1.02 3.04 13.10
N THR A 588 -0.09 2.31 12.95
CA THR A 588 -0.86 2.25 11.71
C THR A 588 -1.52 3.60 11.41
N LEU A 589 -2.08 4.28 12.41
CA LEU A 589 -2.62 5.64 12.24
C LEU A 589 -1.52 6.66 11.88
N LEU A 590 -0.34 6.55 12.49
CA LEU A 590 0.82 7.40 12.16
C LEU A 590 1.33 7.12 10.75
N GLU A 591 1.47 5.86 10.37
CA GLU A 591 1.88 5.39 9.04
C GLU A 591 0.96 5.94 7.95
N LEU A 592 -0.35 5.68 8.05
CA LEU A 592 -1.36 6.21 7.13
C LEU A 592 -1.31 7.74 7.03
N ARG A 593 -1.11 8.45 8.15
CA ARG A 593 -1.04 9.92 8.14
C ARG A 593 0.25 10.45 7.53
N PHE A 594 1.40 9.84 7.80
CA PHE A 594 2.69 10.27 7.23
C PHE A 594 2.79 9.95 5.73
N ILE A 595 2.28 8.80 5.28
CA ILE A 595 2.23 8.45 3.85
C ILE A 595 1.33 9.44 3.09
N LYS A 596 0.17 9.80 3.65
CA LYS A 596 -0.70 10.86 3.10
C LYS A 596 -0.02 12.23 3.00
N GLU A 597 1.00 12.51 3.81
CA GLU A 597 1.79 13.74 3.78
C GLU A 597 3.03 13.64 2.85
N GLY A 598 3.22 12.49 2.18
CA GLY A 598 4.31 12.25 1.20
C GLY A 598 5.59 11.64 1.77
N PHE A 599 5.55 11.09 2.99
CA PHE A 599 6.70 10.41 3.61
C PHE A 599 6.64 8.88 3.40
N GLY A 600 7.79 8.27 3.14
CA GLY A 600 7.93 6.82 3.28
C GLY A 600 7.94 6.46 4.76
N VAL A 601 7.29 5.37 5.15
CA VAL A 601 7.24 4.94 6.55
C VAL A 601 7.81 3.55 6.69
N MET A 602 8.59 3.34 7.73
CA MET A 602 9.16 2.05 8.11
C MET A 602 8.75 1.78 9.55
N LEU A 603 8.17 0.61 9.82
CA LEU A 603 7.80 0.21 11.18
C LEU A 603 8.86 -0.72 11.77
N ALA A 604 9.09 -0.63 13.07
CA ALA A 604 9.87 -1.59 13.86
C ALA A 604 9.16 -1.87 15.20
N ARG A 605 9.21 -3.11 15.67
CA ARG A 605 8.56 -3.57 16.92
C ARG A 605 9.56 -3.86 18.04
N THR A 606 10.86 -3.82 17.75
CA THR A 606 11.95 -4.00 18.71
C THR A 606 13.05 -2.96 18.46
N GLY A 607 13.82 -2.56 19.49
CA GLY A 607 14.96 -1.66 19.29
C GLY A 607 16.10 -2.25 18.45
N ALA A 608 16.20 -3.59 18.40
CA ALA A 608 17.16 -4.29 17.55
C ALA A 608 16.79 -4.21 16.06
N GLU A 609 15.51 -4.41 15.73
CA GLU A 609 14.97 -4.22 14.39
C GLU A 609 15.06 -2.75 13.94
N ALA A 610 14.73 -1.82 14.84
CA ALA A 610 14.85 -0.38 14.60
C ALA A 610 16.29 0.02 14.24
N LEU A 611 17.28 -0.49 14.98
CA LEU A 611 18.70 -0.28 14.69
C LEU A 611 19.10 -0.81 13.31
N GLN A 612 18.67 -2.03 12.96
CA GLN A 612 18.97 -2.63 11.65
C GLN A 612 18.39 -1.78 10.51
N LYS A 613 17.12 -1.37 10.62
CA LYS A 613 16.43 -0.53 9.63
C LYS A 613 17.05 0.86 9.53
N ALA A 614 17.40 1.49 10.66
CA ALA A 614 18.04 2.79 10.67
C ALA A 614 19.41 2.80 9.96
N LYS A 615 20.23 1.76 10.14
CA LYS A 615 21.54 1.64 9.44
C LYS A 615 21.40 1.33 7.95
N ALA A 616 20.44 0.47 7.57
CA ALA A 616 20.23 0.08 6.17
C ALA A 616 19.59 1.21 5.33
N GLU A 617 18.54 1.85 5.86
CA GLU A 617 17.66 2.74 5.07
C GLU A 617 17.89 4.23 5.34
N LYS A 618 18.70 4.59 6.36
CA LYS A 618 19.12 5.95 6.72
C LYS A 618 17.97 6.97 6.71
N PRO A 619 16.93 6.78 7.56
CA PRO A 619 15.74 7.62 7.58
C PRO A 619 16.03 9.11 7.84
N SER A 620 15.16 9.97 7.33
CA SER A 620 15.14 11.41 7.61
C SER A 620 14.76 11.73 9.06
N LEU A 621 14.07 10.80 9.75
CA LEU A 621 13.64 10.91 11.16
C LEU A 621 13.36 9.53 11.76
N ILE A 622 13.61 9.40 13.06
CA ILE A 622 13.20 8.26 13.89
C ILE A 622 12.18 8.74 14.95
N ILE A 623 11.10 7.98 15.13
CA ILE A 623 10.13 8.13 16.22
C ILE A 623 10.21 6.84 17.03
N THR A 624 10.49 6.90 18.33
CA THR A 624 10.71 5.69 19.15
C THR A 624 9.97 5.74 20.48
N GLU A 625 9.38 4.61 20.87
CA GLU A 625 8.95 4.33 22.24
C GLU A 625 10.20 4.08 23.12
N VAL A 626 10.11 4.38 24.42
CA VAL A 626 11.18 4.11 25.40
C VAL A 626 11.18 2.63 25.75
N ASP A 627 10.02 2.09 26.13
CA ASP A 627 9.82 0.70 26.55
C ASP A 627 9.69 -0.25 25.34
N LEU A 628 10.78 -0.38 24.57
CA LEU A 628 10.89 -1.35 23.47
C LEU A 628 11.46 -2.71 23.93
N PRO A 629 10.92 -3.84 23.42
CA PRO A 629 11.42 -5.18 23.71
C PRO A 629 12.75 -5.48 22.98
N VAL A 630 13.50 -6.44 23.52
CA VAL A 630 14.86 -6.88 23.10
C VAL A 630 15.96 -5.83 23.33
N LYS A 631 15.68 -4.57 23.00
CA LYS A 631 16.53 -3.40 23.23
C LYS A 631 15.59 -2.20 23.40
N SER A 632 15.75 -1.45 24.49
CA SER A 632 14.95 -0.26 24.77
C SER A 632 15.22 0.85 23.74
N GLY A 633 14.31 1.82 23.64
CA GLY A 633 14.48 2.97 22.74
C GLY A 633 15.72 3.80 23.09
N GLN A 634 16.03 3.95 24.38
CA GLN A 634 17.21 4.68 24.84
C GLN A 634 18.52 3.96 24.49
N GLU A 635 18.59 2.63 24.63
CA GLU A 635 19.77 1.84 24.22
C GLU A 635 19.96 1.88 22.70
N PHE A 636 18.87 1.74 21.93
CA PHE A 636 18.85 1.84 20.48
C PHE A 636 19.38 3.20 19.99
N VAL A 637 18.85 4.30 20.54
CA VAL A 637 19.30 5.67 20.23
C VAL A 637 20.75 5.91 20.66
N SER A 638 21.15 5.44 21.84
CA SER A 638 22.54 5.55 22.32
C SER A 638 23.54 4.85 21.40
N GLU A 639 23.13 3.80 20.70
CA GLU A 639 23.98 3.11 19.71
C GLU A 639 24.02 3.84 18.36
N LEU A 640 22.92 4.46 17.92
CA LEU A 640 22.89 5.30 16.72
C LEU A 640 23.80 6.53 16.84
N ILE A 641 23.82 7.16 18.01
CA ILE A 641 24.64 8.37 18.30
C ILE A 641 26.15 8.05 18.29
N LYS A 642 26.53 6.81 18.61
CA LYS A 642 27.95 6.35 18.59
C LYS A 642 28.46 5.99 17.21
N ASP A 643 27.58 5.88 16.21
CA ASP A 643 27.90 5.45 14.85
C ASP A 643 27.94 6.67 13.91
N GLU A 644 29.10 6.91 13.29
CA GLU A 644 29.34 8.06 12.41
C GLU A 644 28.31 8.16 11.26
N GLU A 645 27.80 7.04 10.76
CA GLU A 645 26.83 7.03 9.67
C GLU A 645 25.39 7.30 10.11
N THR A 646 25.07 7.21 11.41
CA THR A 646 23.69 7.41 11.91
C THR A 646 23.53 8.50 12.96
N LYS A 647 24.61 8.99 13.57
CA LYS A 647 24.58 10.04 14.63
C LYS A 647 23.92 11.36 14.23
N HIS A 648 23.71 11.58 12.93
CA HIS A 648 23.11 12.78 12.36
C HIS A 648 21.60 12.65 12.10
N ILE A 649 21.02 11.47 12.31
CA ILE A 649 19.59 11.20 12.12
C ILE A 649 18.83 11.76 13.33
N PRO A 650 17.90 12.71 13.15
CA PRO A 650 17.11 13.25 14.26
C PRO A 650 16.16 12.18 14.79
N PHE A 651 15.83 12.25 16.08
CA PHE A 651 14.89 11.34 16.72
C PHE A 651 13.97 12.04 17.72
N VAL A 652 12.77 11.48 17.88
CA VAL A 652 11.72 11.92 18.79
C VAL A 652 11.26 10.74 19.63
N PHE A 653 11.11 10.96 20.94
CA PHE A 653 10.49 9.96 21.81
C PHE A 653 8.98 10.14 21.87
N LEU A 654 8.25 9.03 21.74
CA LEU A 654 6.80 8.96 21.87
C LEU A 654 6.47 7.82 22.84
N SER A 655 6.21 8.16 24.11
CA SER A 655 6.17 7.17 25.20
C SER A 655 4.93 7.28 26.07
N ARG A 656 4.55 6.19 26.75
CA ARG A 656 3.53 6.23 27.83
C ARG A 656 4.08 6.75 29.16
N ARG A 657 5.40 6.87 29.32
CA ARG A 657 6.01 7.42 30.54
C ARG A 657 5.96 8.95 30.56
N ASP A 658 5.73 9.50 31.75
CA ASP A 658 5.81 10.92 32.09
C ASP A 658 6.78 11.20 33.25
N ASP A 659 7.54 10.18 33.69
CA ASP A 659 8.58 10.28 34.71
C ASP A 659 9.63 11.37 34.35
N PRO A 660 9.84 12.41 35.18
CA PRO A 660 10.77 13.51 34.88
C PRO A 660 12.20 13.06 34.58
N ASP A 661 12.69 12.01 35.24
CA ASP A 661 14.03 11.47 35.03
C ASP A 661 14.18 10.84 33.62
N VAL A 662 13.14 10.16 33.14
CA VAL A 662 13.12 9.54 31.80
C VAL A 662 13.05 10.61 30.70
N VAL A 663 12.21 11.64 30.90
CA VAL A 663 12.12 12.79 29.98
C VAL A 663 13.46 13.54 29.93
N THR A 664 14.08 13.80 31.08
CA THR A 664 15.38 14.49 31.16
C THR A 664 16.47 13.70 30.45
N SER A 665 16.59 12.40 30.74
CA SER A 665 17.56 11.51 30.09
C SER A 665 17.36 11.43 28.57
N ALA A 666 16.12 11.42 28.08
CA ALA A 666 15.82 11.44 26.66
C ALA A 666 16.25 12.74 25.97
N LEU A 667 16.08 13.89 26.63
CA LEU A 667 16.53 15.20 26.13
C LEU A 667 18.06 15.34 26.19
N GLU A 668 18.71 14.82 27.23
CA GLU A 668 20.18 14.77 27.35
C GLU A 668 20.85 13.91 26.27
N LEU A 669 20.16 12.87 25.77
CA LEU A 669 20.60 12.11 24.60
C LEU A 669 20.54 12.92 23.28
N GLY A 670 19.87 14.08 23.27
CA GLY A 670 19.71 14.93 22.08
C GLY A 670 18.40 14.69 21.31
N ALA A 671 17.34 14.23 21.97
CA ALA A 671 16.02 14.14 21.33
C ALA A 671 15.52 15.51 20.87
N GLU A 672 14.99 15.59 19.66
CA GLU A 672 14.34 16.80 19.12
C GLU A 672 13.08 17.17 19.93
N ASP A 673 12.41 16.15 20.51
CA ASP A 673 11.14 16.27 21.21
C ASP A 673 10.86 15.00 22.03
N TYR A 674 10.04 15.14 23.08
CA TYR A 674 9.49 14.04 23.85
C TYR A 674 7.99 14.26 24.01
N LEU A 675 7.16 13.29 23.58
CA LEU A 675 5.71 13.36 23.76
C LEU A 675 5.19 12.17 24.56
N THR A 676 4.34 12.49 25.54
CA THR A 676 3.57 11.50 26.29
C THR A 676 2.33 11.08 25.49
N LYS A 677 2.11 9.76 25.37
CA LYS A 677 0.90 9.15 24.79
C LYS A 677 -0.28 9.28 25.77
N PRO A 678 -1.54 9.37 25.29
CA PRO A 678 -1.96 9.32 23.90
C PRO A 678 -1.79 10.66 23.18
N VAL A 679 -1.32 10.62 21.92
CA VAL A 679 -1.16 11.81 21.08
C VAL A 679 -2.30 11.96 20.07
N LYS A 680 -2.65 13.21 19.75
CA LYS A 680 -3.52 13.50 18.60
C LYS A 680 -2.69 13.40 17.32
N VAL A 681 -2.90 12.34 16.54
CA VAL A 681 -2.15 12.01 15.32
C VAL A 681 -1.96 13.21 14.39
N ASP A 682 -3.02 13.94 14.04
CA ASP A 682 -2.92 15.11 13.15
C ASP A 682 -2.00 16.22 13.70
N VAL A 683 -2.03 16.46 15.01
CA VAL A 683 -1.20 17.48 15.67
C VAL A 683 0.25 17.04 15.71
N PHE A 684 0.49 15.76 16.02
CA PHE A 684 1.82 15.19 16.05
C PHE A 684 2.45 15.15 14.65
N CYS A 685 1.74 14.66 13.63
CA CYS A 685 2.22 14.67 12.24
C CYS A 685 2.49 16.11 11.74
N ALA A 686 1.69 17.10 12.13
CA ALA A 686 1.96 18.51 11.83
C ALA A 686 3.23 19.04 12.54
N LYS A 687 3.46 18.64 13.80
CA LYS A 687 4.68 18.98 14.56
C LYS A 687 5.92 18.38 13.89
N ILE A 688 5.86 17.08 13.55
CA ILE A 688 6.91 16.36 12.82
C ILE A 688 7.19 16.97 11.44
N LYS A 689 6.15 17.30 10.65
CA LYS A 689 6.31 17.95 9.34
C LYS A 689 7.02 19.30 9.46
N LYS A 690 6.65 20.12 10.45
CA LYS A 690 7.30 21.41 10.73
C LYS A 690 8.75 21.21 11.18
N MET A 691 9.02 20.23 12.02
CA MET A 691 10.37 19.88 12.50
C MET A 691 11.26 19.38 11.36
N LEU A 692 10.80 18.46 10.51
CA LEU A 692 11.54 18.02 9.33
C LEU A 692 11.80 19.14 8.33
N ALA A 693 10.83 20.04 8.11
CA ALA A 693 11.03 21.23 7.29
C ALA A 693 12.08 22.18 7.89
N ARG A 694 12.07 22.38 9.22
CA ARG A 694 13.08 23.14 9.96
C ARG A 694 14.45 22.49 9.82
N LEU A 695 14.59 21.20 10.11
CA LEU A 695 15.85 20.45 10.06
C LEU A 695 16.43 20.36 8.64
N LYS A 696 15.59 20.36 7.59
CA LYS A 696 16.06 20.49 6.20
C LYS A 696 16.50 21.90 5.85
N ALA A 697 15.80 22.93 6.32
CA ALA A 697 16.26 24.31 6.17
C ALA A 697 17.57 24.53 6.94
N GLU A 698 17.67 24.02 8.16
CA GLU A 698 18.87 23.98 8.98
C GLU A 698 19.98 23.18 8.29
N ARG A 699 19.75 21.98 7.71
CA ARG A 699 20.77 21.28 6.89
C ARG A 699 21.16 22.00 5.60
N LYS A 700 20.31 22.89 5.06
CA LYS A 700 20.64 23.79 3.93
C LYS A 700 21.35 25.08 4.37
N VAL A 701 21.28 25.43 5.65
CA VAL A 701 21.83 26.67 6.25
C VAL A 701 23.06 26.40 7.13
N THR A 702 23.19 25.19 7.67
CA THR A 702 24.40 24.60 8.23
C THR A 702 25.31 24.29 7.07
N PRO A 703 26.46 24.98 6.93
CA PRO A 703 27.47 24.54 6.00
C PRO A 703 28.04 23.24 6.57
N SER A 704 27.67 22.11 5.96
CA SER A 704 28.68 21.08 5.72
C SER A 704 29.92 21.80 5.19
N GLN A 705 31.08 21.58 5.84
CA GLN A 705 32.40 22.19 5.60
C GLN A 705 32.46 23.10 4.37
N PRO A 706 32.79 24.41 4.51
CA PRO A 706 32.45 25.40 3.51
C PRO A 706 33.12 25.12 2.15
N VAL A 707 32.39 24.37 1.32
CA VAL A 707 32.66 24.23 -0.10
C VAL A 707 32.47 25.61 -0.66
N GLY A 708 33.58 26.17 -1.17
CA GLY A 708 33.62 27.54 -1.60
C GLY A 708 32.61 27.85 -2.69
N VAL A 709 32.29 29.15 -2.83
CA VAL A 709 31.57 29.62 -4.03
C VAL A 709 32.38 29.19 -5.25
N SER A 710 31.79 28.32 -6.08
CA SER A 710 32.43 27.80 -7.29
C SER A 710 31.64 28.19 -8.53
N GLY A 711 32.34 28.57 -9.59
CA GLY A 711 31.73 29.01 -10.84
C GLY A 711 32.72 29.04 -12.01
N SER A 712 32.24 29.53 -13.16
CA SER A 712 33.05 29.70 -14.38
C SER A 712 33.65 31.12 -14.46
N LEU A 713 34.93 31.21 -14.81
CA LEU A 713 35.60 32.50 -15.08
C LEU A 713 35.09 33.18 -16.37
N SER A 714 34.42 32.44 -17.24
CA SER A 714 33.76 32.99 -18.43
C SER A 714 32.36 33.56 -18.14
N GLU A 715 31.78 33.26 -16.97
CA GLU A 715 30.50 33.83 -16.51
C GLU A 715 30.70 34.98 -15.51
N MET A 716 31.78 34.95 -14.73
CA MET A 716 32.15 35.99 -13.77
C MET A 716 33.67 36.17 -13.78
N SER A 717 34.14 37.36 -14.09
CA SER A 717 35.58 37.61 -14.23
C SER A 717 36.28 37.62 -12.87
N LEU A 718 37.59 37.31 -12.84
CA LEU A 718 38.39 37.43 -11.63
C LEU A 718 38.32 38.84 -10.96
N PRO A 719 38.35 39.96 -11.71
CA PRO A 719 38.03 41.29 -11.17
C PRO A 719 36.72 41.34 -10.36
N ASP A 720 35.63 40.80 -10.90
CA ASP A 720 34.31 40.82 -10.25
C ASP A 720 34.32 40.00 -8.95
N ILE A 721 34.97 38.82 -8.97
CA ILE A 721 35.13 37.96 -7.79
C ILE A 721 35.89 38.72 -6.68
N ILE A 722 37.00 39.38 -7.04
CA ILE A 722 37.80 40.19 -6.11
C ILE A 722 37.00 41.37 -5.57
N GLN A 723 36.20 42.05 -6.40
CA GLN A 723 35.38 43.18 -6.00
C GLN A 723 34.27 42.76 -5.02
N ILE A 724 33.58 41.65 -5.30
CA ILE A 724 32.52 41.09 -4.44
C ILE A 724 33.10 40.65 -3.09
N LEU A 725 34.20 39.90 -3.09
CA LEU A 725 34.85 39.42 -1.86
C LEU A 725 35.50 40.57 -1.07
N GLY A 726 36.05 41.56 -1.75
CA GLY A 726 36.62 42.77 -1.16
C GLY A 726 35.57 43.64 -0.49
N ALA A 727 34.47 43.95 -1.17
CA ALA A 727 33.34 44.70 -0.61
C ALA A 727 32.72 43.97 0.60
N GLY A 728 32.64 42.64 0.54
CA GLY A 728 32.17 41.79 1.63
C GLY A 728 33.17 41.55 2.76
N ARG A 729 34.38 42.16 2.70
CA ARG A 729 35.52 41.96 3.61
C ARG A 729 35.82 40.50 3.93
N LYS A 730 35.86 39.66 2.90
CA LYS A 730 36.05 38.22 3.07
C LYS A 730 37.52 37.86 3.28
N THR A 731 37.74 36.93 4.21
CA THR A 731 39.00 36.19 4.37
C THR A 731 38.80 34.80 3.77
N GLY A 732 39.77 34.32 2.99
CA GLY A 732 39.68 33.02 2.33
C GLY A 732 40.69 32.87 1.17
N LYS A 733 40.64 31.72 0.51
CA LYS A 733 41.48 31.37 -0.64
C LYS A 733 40.62 31.13 -1.88
N ILE A 734 40.88 31.88 -2.94
CA ILE A 734 40.33 31.61 -4.27
C ILE A 734 41.26 30.59 -4.95
N ILE A 735 40.74 29.43 -5.33
CA ILE A 735 41.43 28.42 -6.15
C ILE A 735 40.88 28.57 -7.57
N LEU A 736 41.78 28.66 -8.55
CA LEU A 736 41.48 28.90 -9.96
C LEU A 736 42.08 27.77 -10.80
N LYS A 737 41.35 27.27 -11.79
CA LYS A 737 41.83 26.20 -12.70
C LYS A 737 41.52 26.53 -14.14
N ASN A 738 42.55 26.56 -14.98
CA ASN A 738 42.43 26.84 -16.42
C ASN A 738 43.46 25.99 -17.19
N ASN A 739 43.03 25.32 -18.26
CA ASN A 739 43.89 24.51 -19.16
C ASN A 739 44.93 23.62 -18.45
N GLY A 740 44.51 22.94 -17.38
CA GLY A 740 45.36 22.04 -16.58
C GLY A 740 46.26 22.72 -15.54
N GLN A 741 46.41 24.04 -15.59
CA GLN A 741 47.09 24.82 -14.55
C GLN A 741 46.15 25.09 -13.38
N THR A 742 46.71 25.16 -12.17
CA THR A 742 46.00 25.57 -10.95
C THR A 742 46.72 26.76 -10.32
N ALA A 743 45.96 27.76 -9.90
CA ALA A 743 46.45 28.96 -9.23
C ALA A 743 45.64 29.23 -7.95
N GLU A 744 46.23 29.97 -7.01
CA GLU A 744 45.63 30.30 -5.73
C GLU A 744 45.80 31.78 -5.41
N ILE A 745 44.79 32.43 -4.84
CA ILE A 745 44.84 33.82 -4.35
C ILE A 745 44.35 33.84 -2.91
N LEU A 746 45.17 34.35 -1.99
CA LEU A 746 44.84 34.51 -0.58
C LEU A 746 44.31 35.92 -0.31
N MET A 747 43.14 36.01 0.34
CA MET A 747 42.52 37.25 0.76
C MET A 747 42.29 37.31 2.27
N GLU A 748 42.55 38.46 2.90
CA GLU A 748 42.34 38.73 4.33
C GLU A 748 41.61 40.07 4.54
N ASP A 749 40.50 40.09 5.28
CA ASP A 749 39.62 41.27 5.48
C ASP A 749 39.25 41.99 4.15
N GLY A 750 39.08 41.22 3.07
CA GLY A 750 38.79 41.73 1.73
C GLY A 750 40.00 42.22 0.92
N ARG A 751 41.23 42.13 1.44
CA ARG A 751 42.46 42.50 0.71
C ARG A 751 43.19 41.28 0.19
N ILE A 752 43.73 41.35 -1.02
CA ILE A 752 44.64 40.34 -1.55
C ILE A 752 45.98 40.45 -0.81
N VAL A 753 46.43 39.36 -0.19
CA VAL A 753 47.67 39.32 0.59
C VAL A 753 48.74 38.40 -0.02
N ASN A 754 48.34 37.45 -0.87
CA ASN A 754 49.27 36.64 -1.67
C ASN A 754 48.58 36.02 -2.88
N ALA A 755 49.37 35.55 -3.84
CA ALA A 755 48.91 34.72 -4.95
C ALA A 755 50.00 33.71 -5.34
N TYR A 756 49.63 32.59 -5.94
CA TYR A 756 50.51 31.50 -6.36
C TYR A 756 50.06 30.94 -7.72
N ILE A 757 50.99 30.73 -8.65
CA ILE A 757 50.77 30.00 -9.91
C ILE A 757 52.09 29.41 -10.40
N ASP A 758 52.11 28.12 -10.70
CA ASP A 758 53.34 27.36 -11.00
C ASP A 758 54.41 27.59 -9.90
N GLU A 759 55.58 28.14 -10.25
CA GLU A 759 56.65 28.53 -9.30
C GLU A 759 56.59 30.02 -8.88
N LEU A 760 55.67 30.82 -9.42
CA LEU A 760 55.53 32.23 -9.11
C LEU A 760 54.69 32.44 -7.85
N LYS A 761 55.04 33.47 -7.06
CA LYS A 761 54.27 33.93 -5.90
C LYS A 761 54.21 35.46 -5.78
N GLY A 762 53.24 35.96 -5.04
CA GLY A 762 53.03 37.40 -4.82
C GLY A 762 52.44 38.12 -6.04
N GLU A 763 52.84 39.37 -6.25
CA GLU A 763 52.25 40.25 -7.26
C GLU A 763 52.42 39.72 -8.70
N ASP A 764 53.60 39.20 -9.04
CA ASP A 764 53.85 38.64 -10.39
C ASP A 764 53.06 37.35 -10.67
N ALA A 765 52.73 36.57 -9.63
CA ALA A 765 51.76 35.48 -9.75
C ALA A 765 50.36 36.03 -10.04
N PHE A 766 49.93 37.04 -9.29
CA PHE A 766 48.62 37.68 -9.48
C PHE A 766 48.44 38.23 -10.90
N TYR A 767 49.43 38.96 -11.43
CA TYR A 767 49.36 39.52 -12.78
C TYR A 767 49.25 38.43 -13.87
N LYS A 768 49.93 37.28 -13.70
CA LYS A 768 49.82 36.15 -14.64
C LYS A 768 48.43 35.49 -14.59
N ILE A 769 47.81 35.44 -13.42
CA ILE A 769 46.45 34.89 -13.22
C ILE A 769 45.39 35.83 -13.79
N LEU A 770 45.61 37.15 -13.74
CA LEU A 770 44.66 38.16 -14.24
C LEU A 770 44.32 38.03 -15.74
N TRP A 771 45.19 37.41 -16.53
CA TRP A 771 44.95 37.09 -17.95
C TRP A 771 43.93 35.96 -18.20
N TRP A 772 43.44 35.27 -17.16
CA TRP A 772 42.57 34.09 -17.31
C TRP A 772 41.09 34.48 -17.55
N ASN A 773 40.69 34.47 -18.82
CA ASN A 773 39.30 34.72 -19.27
C ASN A 773 38.41 33.46 -19.33
N GLY A 774 38.86 32.35 -18.74
CA GLY A 774 38.16 31.07 -18.76
C GLY A 774 38.75 30.07 -17.75
N GLY A 775 38.01 28.99 -17.52
CA GLY A 775 38.30 28.02 -16.46
C GLY A 775 37.31 28.10 -15.30
N THR A 776 37.60 27.41 -14.20
CA THR A 776 36.73 27.35 -13.01
C THR A 776 37.40 27.95 -11.78
N PHE A 777 36.60 28.53 -10.88
CA PHE A 777 37.06 29.03 -9.59
C PHE A 777 36.36 28.34 -8.42
N THR A 778 36.92 28.41 -7.22
CA THR A 778 36.31 27.96 -5.95
C THR A 778 36.88 28.77 -4.78
N VAL A 779 36.04 29.37 -3.94
CA VAL A 779 36.45 30.28 -2.85
C VAL A 779 36.38 29.62 -1.46
N ASP A 780 37.44 28.95 -1.03
CA ASP A 780 37.56 28.28 0.29
C ASP A 780 37.77 29.30 1.44
N PRO A 781 36.80 29.50 2.35
CA PRO A 781 36.93 30.47 3.45
C PRO A 781 37.59 29.89 4.71
N THR A 782 38.01 28.62 4.70
CA THR A 782 38.61 27.92 5.84
C THR A 782 40.15 27.97 5.89
N VAL A 783 40.79 28.58 4.90
CA VAL A 783 42.26 28.65 4.83
C VAL A 783 42.86 29.59 5.87
N GLN A 784 43.85 29.09 6.60
CA GLN A 784 44.74 29.90 7.44
C GLN A 784 45.83 30.56 6.59
N ILE A 785 45.97 31.88 6.71
CA ILE A 785 46.90 32.68 5.89
C ILE A 785 48.25 32.76 6.61
N THR A 786 49.25 32.09 6.03
CA THR A 786 50.59 31.92 6.59
C THR A 786 51.62 32.90 6.03
N GLU A 787 51.45 33.40 4.81
CA GLU A 787 52.40 34.27 4.12
C GLU A 787 51.68 35.47 3.47
N ARG A 788 52.21 36.69 3.65
CA ARG A 788 51.69 37.93 3.07
C ARG A 788 52.81 38.61 2.28
N LEU A 789 52.72 38.59 0.95
CA LEU A 789 53.73 39.14 0.04
C LEU A 789 53.22 40.36 -0.74
N ILE A 790 51.91 40.49 -0.87
CA ILE A 790 51.26 41.60 -1.58
C ILE A 790 50.88 42.65 -0.54
N ASN A 791 51.42 43.87 -0.71
CA ASN A 791 51.19 45.00 0.19
C ASN A 791 50.41 46.15 -0.48
N MET A 792 50.18 46.07 -1.79
CA MET A 792 49.35 47.02 -2.54
C MET A 792 47.86 46.85 -2.20
N SER A 793 47.04 47.89 -2.43
CA SER A 793 45.58 47.72 -2.38
C SER A 793 45.10 46.94 -3.61
N ASN A 794 43.95 46.27 -3.51
CA ASN A 794 43.35 45.55 -4.64
C ASN A 794 43.27 46.45 -5.88
N ASP A 795 42.73 47.67 -5.74
CA ASP A 795 42.58 48.62 -6.85
C ASP A 795 43.93 48.97 -7.52
N SER A 796 44.99 49.19 -6.71
CA SER A 796 46.33 49.46 -7.25
C SER A 796 46.92 48.24 -7.95
N LEU A 797 46.67 47.04 -7.44
CA LEU A 797 47.09 45.77 -8.03
C LEU A 797 46.36 45.51 -9.36
N MET A 798 45.06 45.78 -9.43
CA MET A 798 44.29 45.68 -10.68
C MET A 798 44.79 46.66 -11.73
N LEU A 799 45.00 47.94 -11.36
CA LEU A 799 45.45 48.98 -12.28
C LEU A 799 46.87 48.71 -12.84
N GLU A 800 47.80 48.28 -11.99
CA GLU A 800 49.15 47.89 -12.44
C GLU A 800 49.11 46.62 -13.31
N GLY A 801 48.22 45.67 -12.99
CA GLY A 801 47.96 44.48 -13.82
C GLY A 801 47.48 44.86 -15.22
N TYR A 802 46.43 45.67 -15.33
CA TYR A 802 45.93 46.15 -16.62
C TYR A 802 46.96 46.98 -17.39
N ARG A 803 47.73 47.84 -16.72
CA ARG A 803 48.82 48.60 -17.37
C ARG A 803 49.86 47.67 -18.01
N ARG A 804 50.26 46.60 -17.31
CA ARG A 804 51.17 45.57 -17.85
C ARG A 804 50.53 44.79 -19.02
N MET A 805 49.23 44.48 -18.93
CA MET A 805 48.49 43.85 -20.03
C MET A 805 48.50 44.73 -21.28
N ASP A 806 48.17 46.02 -21.15
CA ASP A 806 48.17 46.99 -22.26
C ASP A 806 49.58 47.17 -22.86
N GLU A 807 50.63 47.23 -22.03
CA GLU A 807 52.02 47.35 -22.51
C GLU A 807 52.50 46.09 -23.23
N GLU A 808 52.12 44.89 -22.75
CA GLU A 808 52.47 43.63 -23.41
C GLU A 808 51.64 43.39 -24.68
N MET A 809 50.37 43.80 -24.69
CA MET A 809 49.52 43.83 -25.90
C MET A 809 50.01 44.88 -26.90
N ALA A 810 50.54 46.03 -26.47
CA ALA A 810 51.16 47.00 -27.38
C ALA A 810 52.49 46.47 -27.96
N GLN A 811 53.27 45.69 -27.21
CA GLN A 811 54.48 45.04 -27.71
C GLN A 811 54.17 43.88 -28.67
N LYS A 812 53.11 43.10 -28.42
CA LYS A 812 52.66 42.00 -29.31
C LYS A 812 51.84 42.49 -30.51
N GLY A 813 51.09 43.57 -30.34
CA GLY A 813 50.23 44.23 -31.34
C GLY A 813 50.97 45.18 -32.28
N GLY A 814 52.31 45.28 -32.18
CA GLY A 814 53.17 46.02 -33.10
C GLY A 814 53.26 45.44 -34.52
N GLY A 815 52.33 44.56 -34.93
CA GLY A 815 52.33 43.92 -36.24
C GLY A 815 51.00 43.27 -36.61
N GLY A 816 50.20 43.95 -37.43
CA GLY A 816 49.23 43.30 -38.34
C GLY A 816 47.81 43.09 -37.84
N ASP A 817 47.08 44.20 -37.70
CA ASP A 817 45.71 44.39 -38.20
C ASP A 817 45.00 43.16 -38.82
N GLN A 818 44.03 42.57 -38.10
CA GLN A 818 42.88 41.88 -38.70
C GLN A 818 41.73 41.66 -37.71
N ASP A 819 40.51 41.97 -38.16
CA ASP A 819 39.25 41.75 -37.44
C ASP A 819 39.09 40.30 -36.96
N ILE A 820 38.62 40.12 -35.73
CA ILE A 820 38.00 38.86 -35.30
C ILE A 820 36.61 39.18 -34.74
N SER A 821 35.61 38.96 -35.60
CA SER A 821 34.20 38.91 -35.24
C SER A 821 33.91 37.78 -34.26
N MET A 822 32.95 37.99 -33.37
CA MET A 822 32.26 36.90 -32.67
C MET A 822 31.61 35.97 -33.70
N ASP A 823 31.99 34.70 -33.73
CA ASP A 823 31.01 33.63 -33.57
C ASP A 823 31.68 32.32 -33.11
N GLY A 824 30.89 31.41 -32.55
CA GLY A 824 31.38 30.17 -31.94
C GLY A 824 31.49 28.98 -32.90
N GLY A 825 32.27 27.98 -32.49
CA GLY A 825 32.46 26.71 -33.20
C GLY A 825 33.92 26.47 -33.59
N ASP A 826 34.29 25.20 -33.65
CA ASP A 826 35.56 24.65 -34.17
C ASP A 826 36.82 24.83 -33.27
N PHE A 827 37.62 23.80 -32.97
CA PHE A 827 37.52 22.35 -33.22
C PHE A 827 38.39 21.57 -32.20
N MET A 828 37.96 20.34 -31.86
CA MET A 828 38.73 19.19 -31.29
C MET A 828 39.56 19.36 -30.01
#